data_AF-A0A085GBQ4-F1
#
_entry.id   AF-A0A085GBQ4-F1
#
_cell.length_a   1.000
_cell.length_b   1.000
_cell.length_c   1.000
_cell.angle_alpha   90.00
_cell.angle_beta   90.00
_cell.angle_gamma   90.00
#
_symmetry.space_group_name_H-M   'P 1'
#
loop_
_entity.id
_entity.type
_entity.pdbx_description
1 polymer ?
#
loop_
_entity_poly.entity_id
_entity_poly.type
_entity_poly.pdbx_seq_one_letter_code
_entity_poly.pdbx_strand_id
1 'polypeptide(L)'
;MATTPTSNPIPSEAPQDLKFNAGKIDEFVTSDSQYYIDRFRVNRRTINGINFDSNQAILNYGYITKDSFEDGSTLSLANECLRWKSNGEYYRWDGTFPKVVPAGATPDSAGGVGKGKWVGVGDGALRSALKGPAGTDLIKGTKNAGNAVSRSLTDILSDRISIYDFGGKDDFDGTNTNSATNNRNAFAAYFSYLNSIGGGDLCLKKTLGGTGKYFISGDDATQANSPVRIVADEGVSIHLTFSGGPENSPLVKTGLKSNIQIPIHYLNFGFGTFIGVNVQKQLGEILPTLNNGDGVYTIPVSLSGNNDFRAIRLSNINATISPTSTASDSIVIPGGGVPTAAVTDAKNGEEVLALISSPPSGVFFAGVITSKGYAYFAQDSGTQLVKLVDSTEGMTNILSGTPYALMNQQRDNFNNAIVSVKVTSARSFSMLVNGLVIGSYTTRSSIQGVCFGAENINDNISVSQMTKIVGQSFAGSKPLKLIVVGDSISDTSVQYSHAKYLQMILGSAGINIAEINNIATSGENAAQQYSKLQSVGSGYDICMIQIGVNDVQGSTSFSSFVSTIKGMVNYAKSIGAQPIVGIPTSFYSKAEASANGQSGGQNTLNNNSLHTYRALLIRAVSEAGGLLNMEPMKSYGAMTAKWLSLTPYAVSDSIVVDNIHPSPYGSMLLAQGWARSIIGYLCRPNTTNSESFESMPTGWLSSGFGLIAVPEVKGREFSGAISLHATNNNDGAVAFKLPPSFKVEKVKTFPVTGMNASGLPSGVCNMYVGTNGNCYFFNIASGTTQISLDGVKI
;
A
#
# COMPACT_ATOMS: atom_id res chain seq x y z
N MET A 1 59.16 -36.60 -95.55
CA MET A 1 59.27 -37.14 -94.17
C MET A 1 57.87 -37.14 -93.58
N ALA A 2 57.29 -38.29 -93.24
CA ALA A 2 55.93 -38.36 -92.68
C ALA A 2 55.87 -37.61 -91.34
N THR A 3 54.82 -36.82 -91.11
CA THR A 3 54.68 -35.89 -89.97
C THR A 3 53.75 -36.39 -88.86
N THR A 4 53.12 -37.54 -89.05
CA THR A 4 52.17 -38.11 -88.08
C THR A 4 52.87 -39.15 -87.20
N PRO A 5 52.79 -39.05 -85.85
CA PRO A 5 53.33 -40.06 -84.94
C PRO A 5 52.68 -41.43 -85.13
N THR A 6 53.40 -42.51 -84.80
CA THR A 6 52.83 -43.86 -84.76
C THR A 6 51.97 -44.09 -83.53
N SER A 7 51.21 -45.19 -83.54
CA SER A 7 50.52 -45.73 -82.37
C SER A 7 51.37 -46.71 -81.55
N ASN A 8 52.70 -46.76 -81.74
CA ASN A 8 53.57 -47.66 -80.97
C ASN A 8 53.56 -47.27 -79.48
N PRO A 9 53.69 -48.22 -78.54
CA PRO A 9 53.85 -47.92 -77.11
C PRO A 9 55.00 -46.96 -76.82
N ILE A 10 54.93 -46.17 -75.75
CA ILE A 10 56.05 -45.32 -75.29
C ILE A 10 57.00 -46.20 -74.46
N PRO A 11 58.31 -46.28 -74.77
CA PRO A 11 59.05 -45.55 -75.81
C PRO A 11 58.99 -46.20 -77.21
N SER A 12 59.18 -45.40 -78.26
CA SER A 12 59.26 -45.88 -79.66
C SER A 12 60.46 -45.26 -80.37
N GLU A 13 61.21 -46.10 -81.09
CA GLU A 13 62.37 -45.70 -81.90
C GLU A 13 62.00 -45.37 -83.35
N ALA A 14 60.71 -45.39 -83.69
CA ALA A 14 60.27 -45.02 -85.03
C ALA A 14 60.73 -43.58 -85.36
N PRO A 15 61.38 -43.32 -86.51
CA PRO A 15 61.95 -42.00 -86.81
C PRO A 15 60.96 -40.83 -86.70
N GLN A 16 59.70 -41.06 -87.06
CA GLN A 16 58.61 -40.07 -86.94
C GLN A 16 58.18 -39.79 -85.49
N ASP A 17 58.32 -40.78 -84.61
CA ASP A 17 58.06 -40.60 -83.17
C ASP A 17 59.19 -39.85 -82.49
N LEU A 18 60.43 -40.09 -82.89
CA LEU A 18 61.58 -39.36 -82.37
C LEU A 18 61.45 -37.85 -82.63
N LYS A 19 60.98 -37.47 -83.82
CA LYS A 19 60.70 -36.06 -84.15
C LYS A 19 59.57 -35.47 -83.28
N PHE A 20 58.47 -36.20 -83.09
CA PHE A 20 57.37 -35.74 -82.22
C PHE A 20 57.81 -35.61 -80.76
N ASN A 21 58.53 -36.61 -80.25
CA ASN A 21 59.05 -36.63 -78.88
C ASN A 21 60.03 -35.46 -78.65
N ALA A 22 60.89 -35.14 -79.62
CA ALA A 22 61.77 -33.98 -79.54
C ALA A 22 60.98 -32.66 -79.38
N GLY A 23 59.90 -32.48 -80.16
CA GLY A 23 59.03 -31.30 -80.03
C GLY A 23 58.25 -31.25 -78.70
N LYS A 24 57.86 -32.40 -78.15
CA LYS A 24 57.20 -32.45 -76.83
C LYS A 24 58.14 -32.29 -75.66
N ILE A 25 59.41 -32.66 -75.79
CA ILE A 25 60.45 -32.32 -74.81
C ILE A 25 60.67 -30.81 -74.80
N ASP A 26 60.71 -30.15 -75.96
CA ASP A 26 60.78 -28.69 -76.04
C ASP A 26 59.59 -28.02 -75.33
N GLU A 27 58.37 -28.48 -75.59
CA GLU A 27 57.15 -28.01 -74.90
C GLU A 27 57.17 -28.30 -73.39
N PHE A 28 57.68 -29.46 -72.96
CA PHE A 28 57.82 -29.80 -71.54
C PHE A 28 58.75 -28.82 -70.81
N VAL A 29 59.85 -28.42 -71.45
CA VAL A 29 60.89 -27.57 -70.85
C VAL A 29 60.55 -26.09 -70.92
N THR A 30 59.92 -25.62 -71.99
CA THR A 30 59.79 -24.18 -72.28
C THR A 30 58.38 -23.61 -72.10
N SER A 31 57.35 -24.45 -71.97
CA SER A 31 55.97 -23.98 -71.90
C SER A 31 55.60 -23.41 -70.52
N ASP A 32 54.93 -22.26 -70.51
CA ASP A 32 54.29 -21.68 -69.32
C ASP A 32 52.98 -22.39 -68.93
N SER A 33 52.42 -23.25 -69.80
CA SER A 33 51.29 -24.10 -69.44
C SER A 33 51.71 -25.14 -68.40
N GLN A 34 50.85 -25.51 -67.45
CA GLN A 34 51.14 -26.58 -66.47
C GLN A 34 51.12 -27.99 -67.10
N TYR A 35 50.62 -28.12 -68.32
CA TYR A 35 50.40 -29.39 -69.00
C TYR A 35 50.76 -29.34 -70.48
N TYR A 36 51.24 -30.48 -71.01
CA TYR A 36 51.34 -30.75 -72.44
C TYR A 36 50.63 -32.07 -72.78
N ILE A 37 50.25 -32.24 -74.04
CA ILE A 37 49.53 -33.42 -74.53
C ILE A 37 50.51 -34.35 -75.28
N ASP A 38 50.58 -35.62 -74.88
CA ASP A 38 51.40 -36.64 -75.55
C ASP A 38 50.73 -37.21 -76.83
N ARG A 39 51.42 -38.12 -77.54
CA ARG A 39 50.92 -38.68 -78.81
C ARG A 39 49.63 -39.49 -78.68
N PHE A 40 49.30 -39.93 -77.48
CA PHE A 40 48.06 -40.66 -77.17
C PHE A 40 46.97 -39.74 -76.60
N ARG A 41 47.16 -38.43 -76.69
CA ARG A 41 46.28 -37.39 -76.15
C ARG A 41 46.17 -37.39 -74.61
N VAL A 42 47.18 -37.90 -73.90
CA VAL A 42 47.21 -37.87 -72.43
C VAL A 42 47.89 -36.59 -71.95
N ASN A 43 47.28 -35.94 -70.95
CA ASN A 43 47.86 -34.78 -70.27
C ASN A 43 49.05 -35.21 -69.40
N ARG A 44 50.21 -34.61 -69.66
CA ARG A 44 51.44 -34.76 -68.89
C ARG A 44 51.83 -33.41 -68.30
N ARG A 45 52.49 -33.40 -67.14
CA ARG A 45 53.00 -32.18 -66.52
C ARG A 45 54.16 -31.61 -67.34
N THR A 46 54.18 -30.30 -67.52
CA THR A 46 55.38 -29.54 -67.92
C THR A 46 56.26 -29.25 -66.70
N ILE A 47 57.45 -28.67 -66.93
CA ILE A 47 58.30 -28.19 -65.84
C ILE A 47 57.59 -27.13 -64.97
N ASN A 48 56.77 -26.25 -65.58
CA ASN A 48 56.02 -25.24 -64.84
C ASN A 48 54.93 -25.87 -63.95
N GLY A 49 54.24 -26.91 -64.44
CA GLY A 49 53.28 -27.66 -63.65
C GLY A 49 53.92 -28.39 -62.46
N ILE A 50 55.10 -28.97 -62.65
CA ILE A 50 55.88 -29.60 -61.55
C ILE A 50 56.30 -28.56 -60.51
N ASN A 51 56.75 -27.37 -60.94
CA ASN A 51 57.15 -26.30 -60.03
C ASN A 51 55.96 -25.76 -59.22
N PHE A 52 54.79 -25.60 -59.86
CA PHE A 52 53.57 -25.17 -59.18
C PHE A 52 53.16 -26.16 -58.08
N ASP A 53 53.07 -27.45 -58.42
CA ASP A 53 52.70 -28.50 -57.45
C ASP A 53 53.73 -28.62 -56.33
N SER A 54 55.03 -28.48 -56.65
CA SER A 54 56.12 -28.48 -55.66
C SER A 54 56.03 -27.31 -54.70
N ASN A 55 55.73 -26.10 -55.18
CA ASN A 55 55.56 -24.92 -54.32
C ASN A 55 54.35 -25.05 -53.39
N GLN A 56 53.23 -25.60 -53.87
CA GLN A 56 52.06 -25.87 -53.04
C GLN A 56 52.33 -26.95 -51.99
N ALA A 57 53.09 -27.99 -52.34
CA ALA A 57 53.52 -29.01 -51.39
C ALA A 57 54.43 -28.44 -50.30
N ILE A 58 55.42 -27.62 -50.66
CA ILE A 58 56.36 -26.99 -49.73
C ILE A 58 55.64 -26.10 -48.70
N LEU A 59 54.61 -25.35 -49.11
CA LEU A 59 53.80 -24.53 -48.21
C LEU A 59 53.03 -25.34 -47.16
N ASN A 60 52.67 -26.59 -47.46
CA ASN A 60 51.89 -27.46 -46.56
C ASN A 60 52.76 -28.29 -45.59
N TYR A 61 54.09 -28.36 -45.78
CA TYR A 61 55.00 -29.17 -44.95
C TYR A 61 55.48 -28.48 -43.66
N GLY A 62 55.00 -27.27 -43.36
CA GLY A 62 55.34 -26.50 -42.16
C GLY A 62 56.33 -25.37 -42.42
N TYR A 63 56.54 -24.51 -41.42
CA TYR A 63 57.40 -23.33 -41.53
C TYR A 63 58.85 -23.64 -41.16
N ILE A 64 59.79 -23.15 -41.97
CA ILE A 64 61.22 -23.16 -41.68
C ILE A 64 61.56 -21.84 -40.98
N THR A 65 61.84 -21.90 -39.68
CA THR A 65 62.13 -20.72 -38.85
C THR A 65 63.57 -20.24 -39.04
N LYS A 66 63.75 -18.95 -39.33
CA LYS A 66 65.03 -18.23 -39.37
C LYS A 66 65.04 -17.12 -38.31
N ASP A 67 66.22 -16.79 -37.82
CA ASP A 67 66.48 -15.70 -36.86
C ASP A 67 67.53 -14.77 -37.52
N SER A 68 67.40 -13.45 -37.56
CA SER A 68 66.26 -12.57 -37.23
C SER A 68 66.25 -11.34 -38.14
N PHE A 69 65.25 -10.46 -38.02
CA PHE A 69 65.27 -9.17 -38.72
C PHE A 69 66.48 -8.30 -38.29
N GLU A 70 66.91 -8.41 -37.04
CA GLU A 70 68.07 -7.69 -36.49
C GLU A 70 69.41 -8.20 -37.06
N ASP A 71 69.53 -9.51 -37.29
CA ASP A 71 70.76 -10.10 -37.84
C ASP A 71 70.79 -10.03 -39.39
N GLY A 72 69.64 -9.75 -40.01
CA GLY A 72 69.45 -9.80 -41.45
C GLY A 72 69.31 -11.24 -41.96
N SER A 73 68.59 -11.43 -43.05
CA SER A 73 68.38 -12.76 -43.63
C SER A 73 67.97 -12.68 -45.09
N THR A 74 68.08 -13.80 -45.81
CA THR A 74 67.48 -13.95 -47.13
C THR A 74 66.50 -15.11 -47.09
N LEU A 75 65.23 -14.83 -47.36
CA LEU A 75 64.21 -15.85 -47.50
C LEU A 75 64.17 -16.25 -48.98
N SER A 76 64.26 -17.55 -49.25
CA SER A 76 64.30 -18.12 -50.59
C SER A 76 63.10 -19.02 -50.87
N LEU A 77 62.39 -19.45 -49.82
CA LEU A 77 61.23 -20.33 -49.91
C LEU A 77 59.99 -19.69 -49.27
N ALA A 78 58.82 -19.99 -49.81
CA ALA A 78 57.56 -19.43 -49.34
C ALA A 78 57.13 -19.89 -47.95
N ASN A 79 57.69 -21.00 -47.46
CA ASN A 79 57.46 -21.52 -46.11
C ASN A 79 58.55 -21.11 -45.11
N GLU A 80 59.48 -20.23 -45.47
CA GLU A 80 60.42 -19.65 -44.51
C GLU A 80 59.77 -18.49 -43.75
N CYS A 81 60.00 -18.44 -42.43
CA CYS A 81 59.57 -17.34 -41.59
C CYS A 81 60.75 -16.76 -40.81
N LEU A 82 60.80 -15.44 -40.69
CA LEU A 82 61.87 -14.72 -40.00
C LEU A 82 61.36 -14.19 -38.66
N ARG A 83 62.12 -14.44 -37.59
CA ARG A 83 61.80 -13.92 -36.27
C ARG A 83 62.16 -12.45 -36.15
N TRP A 84 61.30 -11.66 -35.52
CA TRP A 84 61.64 -10.33 -35.03
C TRP A 84 61.94 -10.43 -33.53
N LYS A 85 63.21 -10.30 -33.12
CA LYS A 85 63.61 -10.53 -31.72
C LYS A 85 62.94 -9.55 -30.76
N SER A 86 62.67 -8.32 -31.21
CA SER A 86 62.05 -7.30 -30.37
C SER A 86 60.68 -7.69 -29.78
N ASN A 87 59.87 -8.49 -30.49
CA ASN A 87 58.59 -8.99 -29.98
C ASN A 87 58.52 -10.52 -29.89
N GLY A 88 59.54 -11.22 -30.39
CA GLY A 88 59.63 -12.68 -30.37
C GLY A 88 58.85 -13.39 -31.48
N GLU A 89 58.15 -12.65 -32.34
CA GLU A 89 57.22 -13.19 -33.34
C GLU A 89 57.89 -13.60 -34.65
N TYR A 90 57.31 -14.56 -35.35
CA TYR A 90 57.73 -14.97 -36.70
C TYR A 90 56.84 -14.38 -37.78
N TYR A 91 57.45 -13.92 -38.87
CA TYR A 91 56.78 -13.37 -40.03
C TYR A 91 57.18 -14.14 -41.29
N ARG A 92 56.22 -14.58 -42.09
CA ARG A 92 56.47 -15.09 -43.44
C ARG A 92 56.38 -13.95 -44.46
N TRP A 93 57.14 -14.05 -45.55
CA TRP A 93 57.02 -13.13 -46.67
C TRP A 93 55.97 -13.64 -47.66
N ASP A 94 55.01 -12.79 -48.01
CA ASP A 94 53.91 -13.11 -48.94
C ASP A 94 54.14 -12.49 -50.34
N GLY A 95 55.35 -11.96 -50.61
CA GLY A 95 55.74 -11.35 -51.88
C GLY A 95 56.69 -12.22 -52.72
N THR A 96 57.41 -11.61 -53.65
CA THR A 96 58.37 -12.31 -54.53
C THR A 96 59.65 -12.72 -53.79
N PHE A 97 60.22 -13.87 -54.17
CA PHE A 97 61.46 -14.43 -53.63
C PHE A 97 62.62 -14.30 -54.64
N PRO A 98 63.90 -14.21 -54.19
CA PRO A 98 64.33 -14.18 -52.80
C PRO A 98 64.06 -12.82 -52.13
N LYS A 99 63.64 -12.85 -50.86
CA LYS A 99 63.45 -11.65 -50.04
C LYS A 99 64.67 -11.43 -49.17
N VAL A 100 65.47 -10.41 -49.53
CA VAL A 100 66.62 -9.95 -48.74
C VAL A 100 66.14 -8.97 -47.66
N VAL A 101 66.54 -9.22 -46.43
CA VAL A 101 66.28 -8.41 -45.23
C VAL A 101 67.63 -7.90 -44.71
N PRO A 102 67.91 -6.58 -44.79
CA PRO A 102 69.14 -6.01 -44.24
C PRO A 102 69.24 -6.23 -42.72
N ALA A 103 70.47 -6.30 -42.21
CA ALA A 103 70.70 -6.32 -40.76
C ALA A 103 70.18 -5.03 -40.10
N GLY A 104 69.59 -5.17 -38.91
CA GLY A 104 68.95 -4.08 -38.16
C GLY A 104 67.57 -3.66 -38.66
N ALA A 105 66.96 -4.39 -39.60
CA ALA A 105 65.64 -4.05 -40.11
C ALA A 105 64.51 -4.45 -39.14
N THR A 106 63.29 -4.01 -39.44
CA THR A 106 62.03 -4.46 -38.81
C THR A 106 61.08 -4.92 -39.91
N PRO A 107 59.99 -5.65 -39.61
CA PRO A 107 58.98 -5.97 -40.62
C PRO A 107 58.48 -4.73 -41.38
N ASP A 108 58.31 -3.60 -40.67
CA ASP A 108 57.89 -2.34 -41.27
C ASP A 108 58.95 -1.72 -42.20
N SER A 109 60.21 -1.62 -41.73
CA SER A 109 61.28 -1.05 -42.56
C SER A 109 61.75 -1.97 -43.69
N ALA A 110 61.47 -3.28 -43.60
CA ALA A 110 61.80 -4.29 -44.60
C ALA A 110 60.65 -4.58 -45.59
N GLY A 111 59.61 -3.74 -45.68
CA GLY A 111 58.55 -3.86 -46.70
C GLY A 111 57.11 -3.68 -46.20
N GLY A 112 56.91 -3.58 -44.89
CA GLY A 112 55.59 -3.42 -44.27
C GLY A 112 54.91 -4.75 -43.94
N VAL A 113 53.91 -4.71 -43.07
CA VAL A 113 53.04 -5.85 -42.73
C VAL A 113 51.73 -5.79 -43.53
N GLY A 114 51.30 -6.89 -44.15
CA GLY A 114 50.05 -6.97 -44.94
C GLY A 114 50.09 -7.97 -46.10
N LYS A 115 49.02 -8.02 -46.91
CA LYS A 115 48.90 -8.89 -48.10
C LYS A 115 49.97 -8.57 -49.13
N GLY A 116 50.68 -9.57 -49.64
CA GLY A 116 51.83 -9.38 -50.53
C GLY A 116 53.09 -8.83 -49.84
N LYS A 117 53.09 -8.74 -48.50
CA LYS A 117 54.18 -8.23 -47.67
C LYS A 117 54.48 -9.19 -46.49
N TRP A 118 54.97 -8.70 -45.35
CA TRP A 118 55.16 -9.54 -44.16
C TRP A 118 53.83 -9.91 -43.52
N VAL A 119 53.68 -11.19 -43.17
CA VAL A 119 52.48 -11.72 -42.49
C VAL A 119 52.93 -12.48 -41.25
N GLY A 120 52.41 -12.12 -40.07
CA GLY A 120 52.70 -12.84 -38.82
C GLY A 120 52.13 -14.25 -38.85
N VAL A 121 52.89 -15.25 -38.40
CA VAL A 121 52.54 -16.68 -38.50
C VAL A 121 52.48 -17.40 -37.15
N GLY A 122 52.30 -16.68 -36.04
CA GLY A 122 52.35 -17.23 -34.67
C GLY A 122 51.28 -16.73 -33.69
N ASP A 123 51.37 -17.25 -32.46
CA ASP A 123 50.50 -17.01 -31.30
C ASP A 123 50.42 -15.52 -30.89
N GLY A 124 51.48 -14.72 -31.06
CA GLY A 124 51.44 -13.32 -30.64
C GLY A 124 50.62 -12.40 -31.56
N ALA A 125 50.43 -12.74 -32.84
CA ALA A 125 49.50 -12.01 -33.69
C ALA A 125 48.04 -12.17 -33.19
N LEU A 126 47.67 -13.38 -32.75
CA LEU A 126 46.37 -13.65 -32.13
C LEU A 126 46.24 -12.95 -30.77
N ARG A 127 47.28 -12.99 -29.92
CA ARG A 127 47.28 -12.27 -28.63
C ARG A 127 47.14 -10.76 -28.82
N SER A 128 47.83 -10.17 -29.80
CA SER A 128 47.70 -8.75 -30.12
C SER A 128 46.31 -8.38 -30.64
N ALA A 129 45.69 -9.24 -31.46
CA ALA A 129 44.32 -9.03 -31.93
C ALA A 129 43.29 -9.12 -30.78
N LEU A 130 43.43 -10.11 -29.89
CA LEU A 130 42.59 -10.26 -28.69
C LEU A 130 42.81 -9.14 -27.65
N LYS A 131 44.01 -8.55 -27.59
CA LYS A 131 44.33 -7.42 -26.70
C LYS A 131 43.81 -6.07 -27.23
N GLY A 132 43.48 -5.98 -28.53
CA GLY A 132 42.99 -4.75 -29.15
C GLY A 132 41.58 -4.34 -28.68
N PRO A 133 41.14 -3.09 -28.92
CA PRO A 133 39.82 -2.59 -28.49
C PRO A 133 38.62 -3.39 -29.02
N ALA A 134 38.76 -4.06 -30.16
CA ALA A 134 37.75 -4.94 -30.76
C ALA A 134 38.02 -6.44 -30.49
N GLY A 135 38.91 -6.76 -29.54
CA GLY A 135 39.33 -8.13 -29.26
C GLY A 135 38.18 -9.05 -28.83
N THR A 136 37.17 -8.51 -28.14
CA THR A 136 35.94 -9.22 -27.76
C THR A 136 35.03 -9.51 -28.96
N ASP A 137 35.07 -8.72 -30.04
CA ASP A 137 34.29 -8.97 -31.26
C ASP A 137 34.81 -10.19 -32.04
N LEU A 138 36.10 -10.52 -31.84
CA LEU A 138 36.76 -11.67 -32.45
C LEU A 138 36.38 -12.99 -31.77
N ILE A 139 35.78 -12.93 -30.57
CA ILE A 139 35.31 -14.10 -29.84
C ILE A 139 33.80 -14.25 -30.08
N LYS A 140 33.39 -15.34 -30.73
CA LYS A 140 31.98 -15.66 -30.97
C LYS A 140 31.57 -16.91 -30.20
N GLY A 141 30.35 -16.88 -29.67
CA GLY A 141 29.80 -18.00 -28.89
C GLY A 141 28.30 -18.14 -29.05
N THR A 142 27.79 -19.32 -28.73
CA THR A 142 26.36 -19.64 -28.65
C THR A 142 26.01 -19.91 -27.19
N LYS A 143 24.94 -19.27 -26.67
CA LYS A 143 24.41 -19.60 -25.34
C LYS A 143 23.86 -21.04 -25.36
N ASN A 144 23.86 -21.72 -24.21
CA ASN A 144 23.37 -23.08 -24.07
C ASN A 144 21.82 -23.11 -24.03
N ALA A 145 21.20 -22.89 -25.20
CA ALA A 145 19.76 -22.91 -25.40
C ALA A 145 19.43 -23.50 -26.79
N GLY A 146 18.29 -24.19 -26.91
CA GLY A 146 17.82 -24.73 -28.20
C GLY A 146 17.67 -23.61 -29.24
N ASN A 147 18.21 -23.83 -30.45
CA ASN A 147 18.22 -22.86 -31.56
C ASN A 147 18.99 -21.55 -31.31
N ALA A 148 19.90 -21.52 -30.33
CA ALA A 148 20.73 -20.33 -30.10
C ALA A 148 21.62 -20.01 -31.30
N VAL A 149 21.62 -18.74 -31.71
CA VAL A 149 22.48 -18.21 -32.78
C VAL A 149 23.79 -17.66 -32.20
N SER A 150 24.86 -17.76 -32.99
CA SER A 150 26.18 -17.27 -32.59
C SER A 150 26.18 -15.74 -32.54
N ARG A 151 26.73 -15.16 -31.47
CA ARG A 151 26.89 -13.71 -31.25
C ARG A 151 28.32 -13.41 -30.83
N SER A 152 28.76 -12.16 -31.00
CA SER A 152 30.06 -11.69 -30.48
C SER A 152 30.03 -11.62 -28.95
N LEU A 153 31.19 -11.71 -28.29
CA LEU A 153 31.29 -11.55 -26.84
C LEU A 153 30.86 -10.14 -26.41
N THR A 154 31.16 -9.10 -27.21
CA THR A 154 30.72 -7.72 -26.97
C THR A 154 29.20 -7.61 -26.91
N ASP A 155 28.49 -8.17 -27.90
CA ASP A 155 27.03 -8.16 -27.91
C ASP A 155 26.48 -8.90 -26.68
N ILE A 156 27.09 -10.03 -26.31
CA ILE A 156 26.66 -10.82 -25.15
C ILE A 156 26.86 -10.05 -23.83
N LEU A 157 27.96 -9.33 -23.68
CA LEU A 157 28.25 -8.51 -22.49
C LEU A 157 27.35 -7.26 -22.41
N SER A 158 26.89 -6.75 -23.56
CA SER A 158 25.98 -5.61 -23.63
C SER A 158 24.52 -5.92 -23.25
N ASP A 159 24.15 -7.20 -23.11
CA ASP A 159 22.75 -7.61 -22.90
C ASP A 159 22.17 -7.12 -21.57
N ARG A 160 22.90 -7.22 -20.45
CA ARG A 160 22.44 -6.79 -19.11
C ARG A 160 23.60 -6.54 -18.14
N ILE A 161 23.55 -5.41 -17.44
CA ILE A 161 24.34 -5.17 -16.24
C ILE A 161 23.70 -5.91 -15.06
N SER A 162 24.51 -6.46 -14.18
CA SER A 162 24.13 -7.19 -12.98
C SER A 162 24.98 -6.79 -11.78
N ILE A 163 24.62 -7.30 -10.60
CA ILE A 163 25.40 -7.04 -9.38
C ILE A 163 26.85 -7.54 -9.48
N TYR A 164 27.14 -8.49 -10.37
CA TYR A 164 28.50 -8.99 -10.62
C TYR A 164 29.42 -7.94 -11.25
N ASP A 165 28.87 -7.05 -12.08
CA ASP A 165 29.62 -5.97 -12.71
C ASP A 165 30.10 -4.92 -11.70
N PHE A 166 29.50 -4.93 -10.50
CA PHE A 166 29.88 -4.13 -9.34
C PHE A 166 30.61 -4.95 -8.27
N GLY A 167 31.04 -6.17 -8.59
CA GLY A 167 31.81 -7.05 -7.72
C GLY A 167 31.00 -7.88 -6.73
N GLY A 168 29.67 -7.95 -6.87
CA GLY A 168 28.83 -8.78 -6.01
C GLY A 168 28.92 -10.27 -6.35
N LYS A 169 28.61 -11.12 -5.37
CA LYS A 169 28.62 -12.59 -5.46
C LYS A 169 27.49 -13.25 -4.68
N ASP A 170 26.96 -14.34 -5.22
CA ASP A 170 25.93 -15.20 -4.61
C ASP A 170 26.53 -16.42 -3.88
N ASP A 171 27.55 -16.19 -3.05
CA ASP A 171 28.39 -17.24 -2.44
C ASP A 171 28.04 -17.57 -0.98
N PHE A 172 26.96 -16.99 -0.42
CA PHE A 172 26.61 -17.26 0.97
C PHE A 172 25.97 -18.65 1.13
N ASP A 173 26.59 -19.54 1.90
CA ASP A 173 26.03 -20.89 2.12
C ASP A 173 24.77 -20.91 3.00
N GLY A 174 24.50 -19.83 3.74
CA GLY A 174 23.40 -19.71 4.69
C GLY A 174 23.80 -19.91 6.15
N THR A 175 25.08 -20.17 6.43
CA THR A 175 25.59 -20.54 7.75
C THR A 175 26.81 -19.76 8.20
N ASN A 176 27.76 -19.47 7.30
CA ASN A 176 29.02 -18.81 7.66
C ASN A 176 29.19 -17.45 6.96
N THR A 177 29.02 -16.37 7.73
CA THR A 177 29.16 -15.00 7.24
C THR A 177 30.61 -14.57 7.02
N ASN A 178 31.59 -15.25 7.63
CA ASN A 178 33.01 -14.89 7.52
C ASN A 178 33.64 -15.35 6.21
N SER A 179 33.09 -16.39 5.58
CA SER A 179 33.55 -16.91 4.29
C SER A 179 32.78 -16.34 3.09
N ALA A 180 31.66 -15.65 3.34
CA ALA A 180 30.82 -15.09 2.29
C ALA A 180 31.31 -13.70 1.87
N THR A 181 31.10 -13.37 0.59
CA THR A 181 31.39 -12.03 0.09
C THR A 181 30.39 -11.04 0.68
N ASN A 182 30.90 -9.99 1.34
CA ASN A 182 30.06 -8.89 1.76
C ASN A 182 29.72 -7.99 0.55
N ASN A 183 28.47 -8.09 0.10
CA ASN A 183 27.97 -7.40 -1.09
C ASN A 183 27.63 -5.92 -0.87
N ARG A 184 27.83 -5.36 0.34
CA ARG A 184 27.48 -3.97 0.67
C ARG A 184 27.95 -2.95 -0.38
N ASN A 185 29.24 -2.95 -0.69
CA ASN A 185 29.81 -1.98 -1.64
C ASN A 185 29.30 -2.20 -3.08
N ALA A 186 29.03 -3.45 -3.47
CA ALA A 186 28.49 -3.77 -4.78
C ALA A 186 27.06 -3.22 -4.95
N PHE A 187 26.21 -3.40 -3.93
CA PHE A 187 24.87 -2.82 -3.92
C PHE A 187 24.91 -1.29 -3.93
N ALA A 188 25.74 -0.66 -3.10
CA ALA A 188 25.91 0.79 -3.07
C ALA A 188 26.34 1.36 -4.43
N ALA A 189 27.32 0.71 -5.08
CA ALA A 189 27.80 1.11 -6.40
C ALA A 189 26.71 0.95 -7.48
N TYR A 190 25.94 -0.14 -7.44
CA TYR A 190 24.87 -0.37 -8.39
C TYR A 190 23.71 0.62 -8.17
N PHE A 191 23.31 0.90 -6.93
CA PHE A 191 22.32 1.96 -6.67
C PHE A 191 22.79 3.33 -7.16
N SER A 192 24.07 3.66 -6.97
CA SER A 192 24.67 4.90 -7.50
C SER A 192 24.61 4.97 -9.03
N TYR A 193 24.88 3.85 -9.72
CA TYR A 193 24.73 3.75 -11.17
C TYR A 193 23.26 3.91 -11.60
N LEU A 194 22.32 3.23 -10.95
CA LEU A 194 20.90 3.33 -11.29
C LEU A 194 20.39 4.77 -11.09
N ASN A 195 20.84 5.46 -10.04
CA ASN A 195 20.54 6.87 -9.82
C ASN A 195 21.11 7.77 -10.94
N SER A 196 22.32 7.47 -11.46
CA SER A 196 22.93 8.28 -12.52
C SER A 196 22.22 8.17 -13.88
N ILE A 197 21.49 7.07 -14.11
CA ILE A 197 20.70 6.84 -15.33
C ILE A 197 19.19 7.10 -15.15
N GLY A 198 18.76 7.57 -13.97
CA GLY A 198 17.35 7.89 -13.69
C GLY A 198 16.45 6.70 -13.35
N GLY A 199 17.02 5.57 -12.91
CA GLY A 199 16.30 4.37 -12.50
C GLY A 199 16.56 3.17 -13.42
N GLY A 200 16.02 2.00 -13.07
CA GLY A 200 16.19 0.78 -13.86
C GLY A 200 16.12 -0.52 -13.07
N ASP A 201 16.63 -1.59 -13.69
CA ASP A 201 16.61 -2.92 -13.11
C ASP A 201 17.91 -3.22 -12.33
N LEU A 202 17.79 -3.49 -11.02
CA LEU A 202 18.82 -4.10 -10.18
C LEU A 202 18.80 -5.62 -10.43
N CYS A 203 19.68 -6.11 -11.30
CA CYS A 203 19.69 -7.51 -11.69
C CYS A 203 20.50 -8.39 -10.72
N LEU A 204 19.84 -9.33 -10.06
CA LEU A 204 20.43 -10.34 -9.17
C LEU A 204 20.37 -11.71 -9.85
N LYS A 205 21.50 -12.42 -9.91
CA LYS A 205 21.65 -13.66 -10.69
C LYS A 205 22.02 -14.83 -9.81
N LYS A 206 21.36 -15.99 -10.04
CA LYS A 206 21.82 -17.25 -9.45
C LYS A 206 22.83 -17.87 -10.41
N THR A 207 24.11 -17.85 -10.05
CA THR A 207 25.16 -18.34 -10.94
C THR A 207 25.19 -19.87 -11.00
N LEU A 208 25.74 -20.42 -12.08
CA LEU A 208 25.96 -21.86 -12.20
C LEU A 208 27.02 -22.28 -11.17
N GLY A 209 26.60 -22.95 -10.10
CA GLY A 209 27.45 -23.32 -8.96
C GLY A 209 27.39 -22.34 -7.78
N GLY A 210 26.71 -21.20 -7.94
CA GLY A 210 26.41 -20.26 -6.87
C GLY A 210 25.20 -20.69 -6.04
N THR A 211 25.10 -20.12 -4.85
CA THR A 211 24.03 -20.45 -3.89
C THR A 211 22.73 -19.71 -4.19
N GLY A 212 22.78 -18.62 -4.96
CA GLY A 212 21.69 -17.64 -5.09
C GLY A 212 21.51 -16.74 -3.87
N LYS A 213 22.35 -16.84 -2.84
CA LYS A 213 22.21 -16.09 -1.59
C LYS A 213 23.25 -14.96 -1.54
N TYR A 214 22.77 -13.73 -1.43
CA TYR A 214 23.61 -12.54 -1.35
C TYR A 214 23.72 -12.06 0.09
N PHE A 215 24.91 -12.13 0.67
CA PHE A 215 25.18 -11.63 2.01
C PHE A 215 25.61 -10.16 1.98
N ILE A 216 24.99 -9.32 2.82
CA ILE A 216 25.30 -7.89 2.98
C ILE A 216 25.48 -7.62 4.47
N SER A 217 26.60 -7.01 4.83
CA SER A 217 26.93 -6.65 6.22
C SER A 217 27.38 -5.19 6.35
N GLY A 218 26.83 -4.49 7.34
CA GLY A 218 27.10 -3.10 7.65
C GLY A 218 26.06 -2.13 7.11
N ASP A 219 26.04 -0.91 7.66
CA ASP A 219 25.06 0.12 7.34
C ASP A 219 25.35 0.78 6.00
N ASP A 220 24.34 0.99 5.16
CA ASP A 220 24.47 1.71 3.89
C ASP A 220 23.32 2.70 3.71
N ALA A 221 23.68 3.97 3.51
CA ALA A 221 22.76 5.08 3.32
C ALA A 221 22.55 5.43 1.83
N THR A 222 23.13 4.66 0.90
CA THR A 222 23.05 4.90 -0.55
C THR A 222 21.67 4.54 -1.10
N GLN A 223 20.71 5.44 -0.93
CA GLN A 223 19.31 5.20 -1.33
C GLN A 223 19.11 5.37 -2.83
N ALA A 224 18.22 4.57 -3.40
CA ALA A 224 17.70 4.80 -4.75
C ALA A 224 16.80 6.05 -4.73
N ASN A 225 17.18 7.10 -5.44
CA ASN A 225 16.37 8.33 -5.59
C ASN A 225 15.48 8.29 -6.85
N SER A 226 15.58 7.20 -7.62
CA SER A 226 14.85 6.94 -8.86
C SER A 226 14.12 5.58 -8.78
N PRO A 227 13.10 5.31 -9.63
CA PRO A 227 12.39 4.03 -9.61
C PRO A 227 13.33 2.86 -9.94
N VAL A 228 13.52 1.95 -8.98
CA VAL A 228 14.34 0.74 -9.16
C VAL A 228 13.47 -0.50 -9.00
N ARG A 229 13.68 -1.47 -9.90
CA ARG A 229 13.08 -2.80 -9.83
C ARG A 229 14.16 -3.85 -9.62
N ILE A 230 14.00 -4.75 -8.67
CA ILE A 230 14.87 -5.91 -8.50
C ILE A 230 14.44 -6.99 -9.51
N VAL A 231 15.33 -7.36 -10.41
CA VAL A 231 15.12 -8.46 -11.35
C VAL A 231 16.00 -9.63 -10.91
N ALA A 232 15.41 -10.57 -10.18
CA ALA A 232 16.09 -11.72 -9.62
C ALA A 232 15.72 -13.02 -10.35
N ASP A 233 16.67 -13.94 -10.45
CA ASP A 233 16.42 -15.32 -10.89
C ASP A 233 15.75 -16.14 -9.76
N GLU A 234 15.14 -17.27 -10.11
CA GLU A 234 14.50 -18.15 -9.13
C GLU A 234 15.50 -18.72 -8.11
N GLY A 235 15.12 -18.70 -6.83
CA GLY A 235 15.97 -19.14 -5.73
C GLY A 235 16.95 -18.09 -5.20
N VAL A 236 16.89 -16.85 -5.70
CA VAL A 236 17.66 -15.73 -5.14
C VAL A 236 17.09 -15.28 -3.79
N SER A 237 17.97 -15.04 -2.81
CA SER A 237 17.62 -14.43 -1.51
C SER A 237 18.70 -13.46 -1.02
N ILE A 238 18.31 -12.51 -0.19
CA ILE A 238 19.21 -11.50 0.39
C ILE A 238 19.34 -11.79 1.90
N HIS A 239 20.56 -11.77 2.42
CA HIS A 239 20.86 -12.03 3.83
C HIS A 239 21.60 -10.81 4.39
N LEU A 240 20.97 -10.12 5.34
CA LEU A 240 21.37 -8.80 5.82
C LEU A 240 21.80 -8.85 7.28
N THR A 241 22.89 -8.13 7.58
CA THR A 241 23.30 -7.77 8.93
C THR A 241 23.57 -6.27 8.97
N PHE A 242 22.82 -5.49 9.75
CA PHE A 242 23.00 -4.04 9.87
C PHE A 242 22.58 -3.52 11.25
N SER A 243 22.88 -2.27 11.58
CA SER A 243 22.69 -1.73 12.92
C SER A 243 21.21 -1.53 13.32
N GLY A 244 20.28 -1.58 12.37
CA GLY A 244 18.86 -1.23 12.55
C GLY A 244 18.53 0.13 11.97
N GLY A 245 17.25 0.45 11.75
CA GLY A 245 16.78 1.74 11.24
C GLY A 245 16.64 1.82 9.71
N PRO A 246 15.59 2.47 9.19
CA PRO A 246 15.35 2.57 7.75
C PRO A 246 16.46 3.31 6.98
N GLU A 247 17.18 4.22 7.64
CA GLU A 247 18.29 4.99 7.06
C GLU A 247 19.53 4.14 6.76
N ASN A 248 19.70 3.01 7.47
CA ASN A 248 20.92 2.22 7.50
C ASN A 248 20.90 1.06 6.50
N SER A 249 19.84 0.90 5.72
CA SER A 249 19.78 -0.07 4.63
C SER A 249 19.01 0.50 3.44
N PRO A 250 19.61 0.49 2.23
CA PRO A 250 18.93 0.98 1.04
C PRO A 250 17.77 0.08 0.63
N LEU A 251 17.65 -1.13 1.17
CA LEU A 251 16.56 -2.07 0.90
C LEU A 251 15.30 -1.81 1.74
N VAL A 252 15.39 -0.99 2.80
CA VAL A 252 14.27 -0.73 3.72
C VAL A 252 13.53 0.58 3.37
N LYS A 253 14.27 1.57 2.86
CA LYS A 253 13.77 2.95 2.62
C LYS A 253 13.43 3.27 1.15
N THR A 254 13.42 2.26 0.29
CA THR A 254 13.20 2.44 -1.16
C THR A 254 11.89 1.76 -1.60
N GLY A 255 11.17 2.37 -2.52
CA GLY A 255 9.93 1.83 -3.10
C GLY A 255 10.16 0.66 -4.07
N LEU A 256 11.11 -0.23 -3.76
CA LEU A 256 11.56 -1.31 -4.63
C LEU A 256 10.42 -2.28 -4.92
N LYS A 257 10.32 -2.65 -6.20
CA LYS A 257 9.47 -3.74 -6.70
C LYS A 257 10.36 -4.85 -7.21
N SER A 258 9.90 -6.09 -7.21
CA SER A 258 10.66 -7.20 -7.81
C SER A 258 9.89 -7.90 -8.93
N ASN A 259 10.56 -8.69 -9.76
CA ASN A 259 9.89 -9.56 -10.74
C ASN A 259 9.26 -10.80 -10.11
N ILE A 260 9.80 -11.27 -8.99
CA ILE A 260 9.35 -12.43 -8.21
C ILE A 260 9.39 -12.11 -6.72
N GLN A 261 8.82 -12.95 -5.88
CA GLN A 261 8.99 -12.82 -4.43
C GLN A 261 10.43 -13.20 -4.04
N ILE A 262 11.17 -12.28 -3.44
CA ILE A 262 12.57 -12.46 -3.02
C ILE A 262 12.63 -12.48 -1.49
N PRO A 263 13.06 -13.58 -0.85
CA PRO A 263 13.27 -13.62 0.59
C PRO A 263 14.41 -12.71 1.03
N ILE A 264 14.20 -12.00 2.12
CA ILE A 264 15.19 -11.20 2.84
C ILE A 264 15.32 -11.77 4.25
N HIS A 265 16.51 -12.20 4.64
CA HIS A 265 16.79 -12.71 5.98
C HIS A 265 17.62 -11.69 6.76
N TYR A 266 17.11 -11.21 7.88
CA TYR A 266 17.83 -10.30 8.76
C TYR A 266 18.55 -11.10 9.84
N LEU A 267 19.79 -11.50 9.56
CA LEU A 267 20.51 -12.51 10.34
C LEU A 267 20.72 -12.08 11.80
N ASN A 268 21.07 -10.82 12.03
CA ASN A 268 21.33 -10.31 13.38
C ASN A 268 20.06 -10.04 14.21
N PHE A 269 18.91 -9.97 13.54
CA PHE A 269 17.58 -9.81 14.14
C PHE A 269 16.76 -11.11 14.16
N GLY A 270 17.22 -12.15 13.47
CA GLY A 270 16.66 -13.50 13.49
C GLY A 270 15.44 -13.73 12.60
N PHE A 271 14.84 -12.73 11.98
CA PHE A 271 13.59 -12.87 11.22
C PHE A 271 13.78 -12.69 9.70
N GLY A 272 12.78 -13.11 8.92
CA GLY A 272 12.75 -12.95 7.46
C GLY A 272 11.56 -12.12 6.96
N THR A 273 11.76 -11.39 5.86
CA THR A 273 10.73 -10.69 5.08
C THR A 273 10.93 -10.99 3.60
N PHE A 274 10.20 -10.31 2.72
CA PHE A 274 10.24 -10.54 1.29
C PHE A 274 9.92 -9.24 0.54
N ILE A 275 10.53 -9.08 -0.64
CA ILE A 275 10.16 -8.05 -1.64
C ILE A 275 9.40 -8.74 -2.78
N GLY A 276 8.31 -8.14 -3.27
CA GLY A 276 7.42 -8.72 -4.29
C GLY A 276 7.10 -7.81 -5.48
N VAL A 277 6.33 -8.36 -6.42
CA VAL A 277 5.87 -7.69 -7.68
C VAL A 277 5.01 -6.46 -7.41
N ASN A 278 4.25 -6.52 -6.33
CA ASN A 278 3.72 -5.36 -5.64
C ASN A 278 4.44 -5.27 -4.30
N VAL A 279 4.70 -4.06 -3.81
CA VAL A 279 5.30 -3.76 -2.49
C VAL A 279 4.47 -4.32 -1.30
N GLN A 280 3.42 -5.08 -1.61
CA GLN A 280 2.24 -5.39 -0.78
C GLN A 280 1.95 -6.90 -0.61
N LYS A 281 2.73 -7.83 -1.16
CA LYS A 281 2.45 -9.27 -0.95
C LYS A 281 3.41 -9.89 0.04
N GLN A 282 2.86 -10.53 1.08
CA GLN A 282 3.50 -11.66 1.73
C GLN A 282 2.51 -12.68 2.31
N LEU A 283 2.93 -13.95 2.20
CA LEU A 283 2.44 -15.16 2.88
C LEU A 283 0.93 -15.42 2.86
N GLY A 284 0.51 -16.05 1.75
CA GLY A 284 -0.58 -17.03 1.71
C GLY A 284 -1.98 -16.45 1.63
N GLU A 285 -2.39 -16.02 0.43
CA GLU A 285 -3.78 -16.09 -0.13
C GLU A 285 -5.00 -15.91 0.79
N ILE A 286 -4.87 -15.20 1.90
CA ILE A 286 -5.95 -14.86 2.82
C ILE A 286 -5.70 -13.41 3.20
N LEU A 287 -6.44 -12.49 2.57
CA LEU A 287 -6.63 -11.16 3.14
C LEU A 287 -6.97 -11.39 4.62
N PRO A 288 -6.30 -10.75 5.60
CA PRO A 288 -6.80 -10.77 6.97
C PRO A 288 -8.17 -10.13 6.93
N THR A 289 -9.19 -10.94 6.69
CA THR A 289 -10.58 -10.54 6.74
C THR A 289 -10.74 -10.09 8.18
N LEU A 290 -11.13 -8.84 8.37
CA LEU A 290 -11.79 -8.48 9.60
C LEU A 290 -13.07 -9.31 9.60
N ASN A 291 -12.99 -10.52 10.17
CA ASN A 291 -14.15 -11.35 10.40
C ASN A 291 -15.07 -10.49 11.24
N ASN A 292 -16.15 -10.01 10.62
CA ASN A 292 -17.32 -9.56 11.36
C ASN A 292 -17.77 -10.82 12.11
N GLY A 293 -17.30 -10.95 13.36
CA GLY A 293 -17.52 -12.12 14.22
C GLY A 293 -18.99 -12.38 14.51
N ASP A 294 -19.87 -11.49 14.06
CA ASP A 294 -21.30 -11.63 14.14
C ASP A 294 -21.88 -11.82 12.74
N GLY A 295 -22.68 -12.87 12.56
CA GLY A 295 -23.38 -13.12 11.30
C GLY A 295 -24.25 -11.92 10.92
N VAL A 296 -24.06 -11.40 9.70
CA VAL A 296 -24.88 -10.30 9.16
C VAL A 296 -26.21 -10.86 8.72
N TYR A 297 -27.31 -10.34 9.27
CA TYR A 297 -28.66 -10.63 8.80
C TYR A 297 -29.54 -9.39 8.95
N THR A 298 -30.41 -9.17 7.98
CA THR A 298 -31.35 -8.05 7.97
C THR A 298 -32.76 -8.57 7.75
N ILE A 299 -33.71 -8.01 8.49
CA ILE A 299 -35.13 -8.33 8.39
C ILE A 299 -35.84 -7.05 7.94
N PRO A 300 -36.39 -7.02 6.72
CA PRO A 300 -37.17 -5.88 6.26
C PRO A 300 -38.59 -5.90 6.85
N VAL A 301 -39.08 -4.72 7.22
CA VAL A 301 -40.42 -4.46 7.71
C VAL A 301 -40.98 -3.28 6.90
N SER A 302 -42.04 -3.53 6.14
CA SER A 302 -42.70 -2.47 5.36
C SER A 302 -43.26 -1.38 6.26
N LEU A 303 -43.13 -0.12 5.85
CA LEU A 303 -43.75 1.04 6.49
C LEU A 303 -44.77 1.67 5.54
N SER A 304 -45.87 2.17 6.09
CA SER A 304 -46.99 2.77 5.36
C SER A 304 -47.06 4.27 5.56
N GLY A 305 -47.17 5.02 4.46
CA GLY A 305 -47.39 6.46 4.51
C GLY A 305 -48.72 6.87 5.15
N ASN A 306 -49.70 5.96 5.20
CA ASN A 306 -51.01 6.21 5.82
C ASN A 306 -50.94 6.23 7.36
N ASN A 307 -50.08 5.40 7.95
CA ASN A 307 -50.16 5.08 9.38
C ASN A 307 -48.84 5.30 10.14
N ASP A 308 -47.69 5.16 9.46
CA ASP A 308 -46.38 5.14 10.11
C ASP A 308 -45.62 6.48 9.97
N PHE A 309 -45.99 7.29 8.97
CA PHE A 309 -45.37 8.60 8.73
C PHE A 309 -46.30 9.77 9.03
N ARG A 310 -45.71 10.87 9.51
CA ARG A 310 -46.35 12.19 9.60
C ARG A 310 -45.53 13.25 8.89
N ALA A 311 -46.19 14.28 8.38
CA ALA A 311 -45.53 15.41 7.74
C ALA A 311 -45.35 16.58 8.73
N ILE A 312 -44.18 17.20 8.76
CA ILE A 312 -43.88 18.36 9.63
C ILE A 312 -43.09 19.43 8.87
N ARG A 313 -43.14 20.66 9.36
CA ARG A 313 -42.14 21.69 9.05
C ARG A 313 -41.08 21.70 10.14
N LEU A 314 -39.79 21.73 9.79
CA LEU A 314 -38.71 21.71 10.78
C LEU A 314 -38.64 22.99 11.62
N SER A 315 -39.29 24.08 11.19
CA SER A 315 -39.47 25.29 12.00
C SER A 315 -40.34 25.07 13.25
N ASN A 316 -41.16 24.01 13.27
CA ASN A 316 -41.89 23.56 14.45
C ASN A 316 -42.09 22.03 14.38
N ILE A 317 -41.13 21.29 14.92
CA ILE A 317 -41.10 19.82 14.87
C ILE A 317 -42.27 19.14 15.58
N ASN A 318 -43.00 19.87 16.43
CA ASN A 318 -44.14 19.36 17.19
C ASN A 318 -45.48 19.55 16.44
N ALA A 319 -45.51 20.37 15.38
CA ALA A 319 -46.71 20.62 14.60
C ALA A 319 -46.74 19.77 13.32
N THR A 320 -47.74 18.89 13.24
CA THR A 320 -48.01 18.12 12.02
C THR A 320 -48.72 19.00 11.01
N ILE A 321 -48.37 18.85 9.73
CA ILE A 321 -49.08 19.44 8.60
C ILE A 321 -49.80 18.34 7.81
N SER A 322 -50.89 18.68 7.12
CA SER A 322 -51.59 17.72 6.28
C SER A 322 -50.74 17.34 5.06
N PRO A 323 -50.47 16.04 4.82
CA PRO A 323 -49.87 15.59 3.57
C PRO A 323 -50.77 15.93 2.38
N THR A 324 -50.18 16.14 1.21
CA THR A 324 -50.92 16.28 -0.06
C THR A 324 -51.62 14.95 -0.42
N SER A 325 -50.95 13.82 -0.19
CA SER A 325 -51.52 12.47 -0.33
C SER A 325 -50.70 11.45 0.45
N THR A 326 -51.33 10.33 0.82
CA THR A 326 -50.69 9.17 1.46
C THR A 326 -51.09 7.87 0.75
N ALA A 327 -50.20 6.88 0.77
CA ALA A 327 -50.45 5.53 0.27
C ALA A 327 -49.74 4.49 1.14
N SER A 328 -49.86 3.22 0.79
CA SER A 328 -49.20 2.11 1.50
C SER A 328 -47.68 2.14 1.41
N ASP A 329 -47.11 2.82 0.42
CA ASP A 329 -45.67 2.86 0.15
C ASP A 329 -45.12 4.28 -0.01
N SER A 330 -45.94 5.32 0.13
CA SER A 330 -45.55 6.70 -0.12
C SER A 330 -46.32 7.72 0.72
N ILE A 331 -45.69 8.86 0.97
CA ILE A 331 -46.26 10.07 1.55
C ILE A 331 -45.78 11.27 0.74
N VAL A 332 -46.71 12.12 0.31
CA VAL A 332 -46.43 13.33 -0.46
C VAL A 332 -46.71 14.54 0.43
N ILE A 333 -45.71 15.39 0.63
CA ILE A 333 -45.77 16.54 1.55
C ILE A 333 -45.55 17.86 0.79
N PRO A 334 -46.23 18.95 1.20
CA PRO A 334 -46.07 20.25 0.54
C PRO A 334 -44.79 20.95 1.03
N GLY A 335 -43.77 21.11 0.18
CA GLY A 335 -42.48 21.69 0.56
C GLY A 335 -42.54 23.17 0.95
N GLY A 336 -43.30 23.98 0.21
CA GLY A 336 -43.54 25.40 0.52
C GLY A 336 -42.29 26.27 0.67
N GLY A 337 -41.14 25.84 0.13
CA GLY A 337 -39.88 26.59 0.15
C GLY A 337 -39.21 26.65 1.51
N VAL A 338 -39.63 25.79 2.45
CA VAL A 338 -39.08 25.70 3.79
C VAL A 338 -38.75 24.25 4.13
N PRO A 339 -37.81 23.99 5.07
CA PRO A 339 -37.47 22.63 5.45
C PRO A 339 -38.67 21.85 5.96
N THR A 340 -39.07 20.85 5.18
CA THR A 340 -40.27 20.05 5.40
C THR A 340 -39.91 18.58 5.28
N ALA A 341 -40.41 17.75 6.19
CA ALA A 341 -40.03 16.36 6.30
C ALA A 341 -41.21 15.43 6.55
N ALA A 342 -41.12 14.22 6.00
CA ALA A 342 -41.86 13.06 6.47
C ALA A 342 -41.05 12.41 7.61
N VAL A 343 -41.72 12.08 8.71
CA VAL A 343 -41.09 11.58 9.94
C VAL A 343 -41.75 10.28 10.35
N THR A 344 -40.94 9.29 10.68
CA THR A 344 -41.36 8.03 11.29
C THR A 344 -40.51 7.74 12.52
N ASP A 345 -41.01 6.86 13.38
CA ASP A 345 -40.30 6.43 14.56
C ASP A 345 -39.17 5.45 14.22
N ALA A 346 -38.09 5.52 14.99
CA ALA A 346 -36.99 4.57 14.91
C ALA A 346 -36.38 4.36 16.30
N LYS A 347 -36.05 3.11 16.62
CA LYS A 347 -35.36 2.70 17.85
C LYS A 347 -33.87 2.52 17.59
N ASN A 348 -33.10 2.44 18.67
CA ASN A 348 -31.68 2.11 18.58
C ASN A 348 -31.48 0.76 17.86
N GLY A 349 -30.62 0.74 16.86
CA GLY A 349 -30.32 -0.39 15.99
C GLY A 349 -31.19 -0.48 14.74
N GLU A 350 -32.31 0.27 14.66
CA GLU A 350 -33.16 0.29 13.48
C GLU A 350 -32.59 1.21 12.39
N GLU A 351 -32.69 0.75 11.15
CA GLU A 351 -32.39 1.54 9.96
C GLU A 351 -33.68 1.75 9.16
N VAL A 352 -33.97 2.99 8.78
CA VAL A 352 -35.13 3.30 7.94
C VAL A 352 -34.61 3.80 6.61
N LEU A 353 -35.13 3.26 5.52
CA LEU A 353 -34.78 3.63 4.16
C LEU A 353 -36.00 4.17 3.41
N ALA A 354 -35.75 5.12 2.52
CA ALA A 354 -36.75 5.69 1.63
C ALA A 354 -36.10 6.24 0.35
N LEU A 355 -36.92 6.44 -0.66
CA LEU A 355 -36.60 7.27 -1.82
C LEU A 355 -37.20 8.66 -1.60
N ILE A 356 -36.44 9.70 -1.91
CA ILE A 356 -36.91 11.09 -1.86
C ILE A 356 -36.95 11.61 -3.29
N SER A 357 -38.03 12.25 -3.72
CA SER A 357 -38.11 12.85 -5.05
C SER A 357 -38.97 14.09 -5.06
N SER A 358 -38.73 14.97 -6.04
CA SER A 358 -39.56 16.15 -6.30
C SER A 358 -39.36 16.62 -7.75
N PRO A 359 -40.35 17.28 -8.39
CA PRO A 359 -40.24 17.75 -9.76
C PRO A 359 -39.09 18.75 -10.02
N PRO A 360 -38.84 19.78 -9.16
CA PRO A 360 -37.67 20.63 -9.28
C PRO A 360 -36.42 20.05 -8.60
N SER A 361 -35.24 20.41 -9.10
CA SER A 361 -33.98 20.28 -8.35
C SER A 361 -34.06 21.11 -7.06
N GLY A 362 -33.49 20.59 -5.99
CA GLY A 362 -33.45 21.25 -4.70
C GLY A 362 -32.43 20.63 -3.75
N VAL A 363 -32.60 20.93 -2.47
CA VAL A 363 -31.77 20.39 -1.39
C VAL A 363 -32.55 19.29 -0.68
N PHE A 364 -32.16 18.03 -0.90
CA PHE A 364 -32.80 16.85 -0.33
C PHE A 364 -32.04 16.40 0.91
N PHE A 365 -32.72 15.90 1.93
CA PHE A 365 -32.09 15.50 3.19
C PHE A 365 -32.69 14.24 3.80
N ALA A 366 -31.88 13.57 4.62
CA ALA A 366 -32.36 12.61 5.61
C ALA A 366 -31.57 12.71 6.92
N GLY A 367 -32.24 12.40 8.02
CA GLY A 367 -31.65 12.44 9.34
C GLY A 367 -32.65 12.09 10.43
N VAL A 368 -32.62 12.85 11.52
CA VAL A 368 -33.37 12.58 12.73
C VAL A 368 -34.06 13.82 13.26
N ILE A 369 -35.21 13.61 13.91
CA ILE A 369 -35.84 14.59 14.80
C ILE A 369 -35.39 14.27 16.22
N THR A 370 -35.06 15.31 16.99
CA THR A 370 -34.65 15.19 18.38
C THR A 370 -35.69 15.81 19.30
N SER A 371 -35.58 15.58 20.61
CA SER A 371 -36.48 16.14 21.61
C SER A 371 -36.57 17.67 21.57
N LYS A 372 -35.49 18.34 21.16
CA LYS A 372 -35.33 19.80 21.16
C LYS A 372 -35.01 20.37 19.78
N GLY A 373 -35.18 19.60 18.70
CA GLY A 373 -34.79 20.06 17.37
C GLY A 373 -34.65 18.95 16.34
N TYR A 374 -33.61 19.03 15.53
CA TYR A 374 -33.35 18.09 14.43
C TYR A 374 -31.87 18.08 14.05
N ALA A 375 -31.44 16.99 13.43
CA ALA A 375 -30.14 16.92 12.77
C ALA A 375 -30.23 16.05 11.52
N TYR A 376 -29.67 16.50 10.40
CA TYR A 376 -29.72 15.76 9.14
C TYR A 376 -28.53 16.08 8.25
N PHE A 377 -28.31 15.21 7.29
CA PHE A 377 -27.41 15.46 6.17
C PHE A 377 -28.25 15.83 4.95
N ALA A 378 -27.84 16.87 4.25
CA ALA A 378 -28.53 17.42 3.10
C ALA A 378 -27.59 17.52 1.91
N GLN A 379 -28.09 17.15 0.73
CA GLN A 379 -27.39 17.31 -0.53
C GLN A 379 -28.15 18.29 -1.42
N ASP A 380 -27.41 19.28 -1.91
CA ASP A 380 -27.87 20.14 -3.00
C ASP A 380 -27.74 19.37 -4.32
N SER A 381 -28.86 19.07 -4.98
CA SER A 381 -28.86 18.32 -6.24
C SER A 381 -28.25 19.06 -7.44
N GLY A 382 -28.08 20.39 -7.36
CA GLY A 382 -27.43 21.20 -8.38
C GLY A 382 -25.91 21.26 -8.22
N THR A 383 -25.44 21.50 -7.00
CA THR A 383 -23.98 21.58 -6.72
C THR A 383 -23.36 20.25 -6.28
N GLN A 384 -24.18 19.25 -5.95
CA GLN A 384 -23.83 17.95 -5.37
C GLN A 384 -23.12 18.03 -4.00
N LEU A 385 -23.02 19.22 -3.40
CA LEU A 385 -22.39 19.40 -2.09
C LEU A 385 -23.28 18.83 -0.98
N VAL A 386 -22.65 18.13 -0.04
CA VAL A 386 -23.31 17.57 1.14
C VAL A 386 -22.93 18.38 2.38
N LYS A 387 -23.91 18.66 3.22
CA LYS A 387 -23.74 19.35 4.49
C LYS A 387 -24.46 18.60 5.61
N LEU A 388 -23.91 18.67 6.81
CA LEU A 388 -24.58 18.32 8.06
C LEU A 388 -25.22 19.59 8.64
N VAL A 389 -26.46 19.46 9.11
CA VAL A 389 -27.21 20.48 9.83
C VAL A 389 -27.61 19.92 11.20
N ASP A 390 -27.36 20.63 12.29
CA ASP A 390 -27.98 20.40 13.61
C ASP A 390 -28.56 21.73 14.12
N SER A 391 -29.87 21.72 14.40
CA SER A 391 -30.54 22.79 15.14
C SER A 391 -31.11 22.20 16.41
N THR A 392 -30.72 22.78 17.55
CA THR A 392 -31.19 22.39 18.87
C THR A 392 -31.60 23.65 19.62
N GLU A 393 -32.79 23.65 20.21
CA GLU A 393 -33.38 24.77 20.93
C GLU A 393 -32.40 25.34 21.97
N GLY A 394 -32.24 26.67 21.96
CA GLY A 394 -31.33 27.38 22.86
C GLY A 394 -29.84 27.25 22.51
N MET A 395 -29.48 26.59 21.40
CA MET A 395 -28.10 26.45 20.95
C MET A 395 -27.89 26.99 19.54
N THR A 396 -26.68 27.47 19.24
CA THR A 396 -26.30 27.90 17.88
C THR A 396 -26.41 26.74 16.89
N ASN A 397 -26.93 26.99 15.69
CA ASN A 397 -27.00 25.98 14.63
C ASN A 397 -25.59 25.55 14.20
N ILE A 398 -25.43 24.26 13.92
CA ILE A 398 -24.21 23.70 13.34
C ILE A 398 -24.48 23.47 11.85
N LEU A 399 -23.60 24.02 11.02
CA LEU A 399 -23.58 23.80 9.58
C LEU A 399 -22.15 23.39 9.20
N SER A 400 -21.97 22.13 8.80
CA SER A 400 -20.64 21.59 8.47
C SER A 400 -20.66 20.93 7.11
N GLY A 401 -19.73 21.30 6.23
CA GLY A 401 -19.53 20.59 4.97
C GLY A 401 -19.10 19.14 5.24
N THR A 402 -19.68 18.19 4.53
CA THR A 402 -19.31 16.77 4.64
C THR A 402 -18.55 16.37 3.37
N PRO A 403 -17.33 15.82 3.46
CA PRO A 403 -16.60 15.38 2.27
C PRO A 403 -17.37 14.26 1.56
N TYR A 404 -18.03 14.55 0.44
CA TYR A 404 -18.76 13.55 -0.34
C TYR A 404 -17.92 13.10 -1.54
N ALA A 405 -16.67 12.69 -1.26
CA ALA A 405 -15.64 12.49 -2.26
C ALA A 405 -16.01 11.36 -3.23
N LEU A 406 -15.88 11.65 -4.54
CA LEU A 406 -16.08 10.70 -5.66
C LEU A 406 -17.52 10.15 -5.81
N MET A 407 -18.46 10.60 -4.96
CA MET A 407 -19.88 10.24 -5.01
C MET A 407 -20.66 11.28 -5.85
N ASN A 408 -20.24 11.48 -7.10
CA ASN A 408 -20.73 12.55 -7.99
C ASN A 408 -21.53 12.04 -9.20
N GLN A 409 -21.90 10.76 -9.20
CA GLN A 409 -22.68 10.16 -10.27
C GLN A 409 -24.17 10.34 -9.99
N GLN A 410 -25.00 10.28 -11.04
CA GLN A 410 -26.45 10.45 -10.91
C GLN A 410 -27.08 9.51 -9.88
N ARG A 411 -26.56 8.29 -9.74
CA ARG A 411 -27.01 7.27 -8.77
C ARG A 411 -26.64 7.58 -7.31
N ASP A 412 -25.74 8.52 -7.08
CA ASP A 412 -25.23 8.91 -5.75
C ASP A 412 -25.99 10.13 -5.20
N ASN A 413 -26.85 10.75 -6.02
CA ASN A 413 -27.68 11.86 -5.62
C ASN A 413 -28.80 11.38 -4.69
N PHE A 414 -29.09 12.09 -3.61
CA PHE A 414 -30.09 11.71 -2.61
C PHE A 414 -31.49 11.57 -3.21
N ASN A 415 -31.79 12.27 -4.30
CA ASN A 415 -33.05 12.16 -5.01
C ASN A 415 -33.14 11.04 -6.05
N ASN A 416 -32.05 10.29 -6.25
CA ASN A 416 -31.93 9.18 -7.20
C ASN A 416 -31.30 7.92 -6.56
N ALA A 417 -31.13 7.92 -5.24
CA ALA A 417 -30.47 6.86 -4.50
C ALA A 417 -31.39 6.32 -3.41
N ILE A 418 -31.09 5.11 -2.92
CA ILE A 418 -31.68 4.63 -1.68
C ILE A 418 -31.02 5.40 -0.54
N VAL A 419 -31.80 6.22 0.14
CA VAL A 419 -31.34 6.99 1.29
C VAL A 419 -31.83 6.30 2.55
N SER A 420 -30.93 6.06 3.51
CA SER A 420 -31.31 5.49 4.79
C SER A 420 -30.68 6.18 5.98
N VAL A 421 -31.35 6.07 7.12
CA VAL A 421 -30.92 6.61 8.41
C VAL A 421 -30.91 5.45 9.40
N LYS A 422 -29.73 5.11 9.90
CA LYS A 422 -29.53 4.11 10.95
C LYS A 422 -29.36 4.79 12.29
N VAL A 423 -30.24 4.52 13.25
CA VAL A 423 -30.11 5.02 14.62
C VAL A 423 -29.16 4.09 15.38
N THR A 424 -28.04 4.62 15.86
CA THR A 424 -26.97 3.83 16.48
C THR A 424 -26.84 4.04 17.99
N SER A 425 -27.49 5.07 18.54
CA SER A 425 -27.82 5.19 19.96
C SER A 425 -29.01 6.12 20.15
N ALA A 426 -29.34 6.44 21.40
CA ALA A 426 -30.34 7.46 21.70
C ALA A 426 -29.97 8.86 21.20
N ARG A 427 -28.72 9.13 20.82
CA ARG A 427 -28.25 10.42 20.28
C ARG A 427 -27.35 10.29 19.07
N SER A 428 -27.21 9.13 18.47
CA SER A 428 -26.33 8.98 17.32
C SER A 428 -27.03 8.29 16.17
N PHE A 429 -26.74 8.77 14.97
CA PHE A 429 -27.25 8.20 13.74
C PHE A 429 -26.20 8.24 12.65
N SER A 430 -26.35 7.36 11.67
CA SER A 430 -25.58 7.34 10.43
C SER A 430 -26.53 7.55 9.27
N MET A 431 -26.16 8.42 8.33
CA MET A 431 -26.82 8.50 7.03
C MET A 431 -26.10 7.59 6.05
N LEU A 432 -26.87 6.82 5.29
CA LEU A 432 -26.36 5.97 4.23
C LEU A 432 -27.00 6.32 2.90
N VAL A 433 -26.22 6.14 1.83
CA VAL A 433 -26.66 6.26 0.44
C VAL A 433 -26.24 5.00 -0.29
N ASN A 434 -27.20 4.28 -0.86
CA ASN A 434 -27.00 2.96 -1.48
C ASN A 434 -26.27 1.97 -0.54
N GLY A 435 -26.56 2.03 0.76
CA GLY A 435 -25.95 1.17 1.79
C GLY A 435 -24.53 1.58 2.23
N LEU A 436 -23.98 2.69 1.72
CA LEU A 436 -22.70 3.23 2.14
C LEU A 436 -22.91 4.36 3.15
N VAL A 437 -22.27 4.28 4.32
CA VAL A 437 -22.25 5.37 5.30
C VAL A 437 -21.57 6.58 4.70
N ILE A 438 -22.27 7.70 4.67
CA ILE A 438 -21.73 8.96 4.15
C ILE A 438 -21.29 9.90 5.29
N GLY A 439 -21.82 9.66 6.49
CA GLY A 439 -21.53 10.43 7.69
C GLY A 439 -22.29 9.87 8.89
N SER A 440 -21.66 9.99 10.06
CA SER A 440 -22.24 9.61 11.35
C SER A 440 -22.16 10.80 12.28
N TYR A 441 -23.26 11.13 12.95
CA TYR A 441 -23.35 12.31 13.81
C TYR A 441 -23.94 11.98 15.18
N THR A 442 -23.46 12.69 16.21
CA THR A 442 -24.00 12.63 17.56
C THR A 442 -24.76 13.93 17.84
N THR A 443 -26.07 13.82 17.96
CA THR A 443 -26.97 14.94 18.18
C THR A 443 -26.81 15.54 19.57
N ARG A 444 -27.11 16.84 19.68
CA ARG A 444 -27.09 17.54 20.97
C ARG A 444 -28.32 17.28 21.83
N SER A 445 -29.34 16.59 21.29
CA SER A 445 -30.53 16.16 22.01
C SER A 445 -31.00 14.77 21.58
N SER A 446 -31.74 14.08 22.45
CA SER A 446 -32.19 12.70 22.27
C SER A 446 -33.05 12.52 21.01
N ILE A 447 -32.73 11.50 20.20
CA ILE A 447 -33.40 11.14 18.96
C ILE A 447 -34.81 10.61 19.26
N GLN A 448 -35.79 11.13 18.53
CA GLN A 448 -37.20 10.76 18.62
C GLN A 448 -37.69 9.95 17.41
N GLY A 449 -37.04 10.12 16.27
CA GLY A 449 -37.38 9.43 15.04
C GLY A 449 -36.49 9.87 13.90
N VAL A 450 -36.71 9.28 12.73
CA VAL A 450 -35.98 9.60 11.50
C VAL A 450 -36.83 10.49 10.61
N CYS A 451 -36.18 11.28 9.76
CA CYS A 451 -36.86 12.18 8.85
C CYS A 451 -36.25 12.16 7.44
N PHE A 452 -37.09 12.37 6.44
CA PHE A 452 -36.74 12.47 5.02
C PHE A 452 -37.47 13.65 4.41
N GLY A 453 -36.80 14.50 3.63
CA GLY A 453 -37.43 15.72 3.14
C GLY A 453 -36.54 16.60 2.26
N ALA A 454 -36.91 17.89 2.16
CA ALA A 454 -36.15 18.89 1.42
C ALA A 454 -36.24 20.29 2.06
N GLU A 455 -35.19 21.12 1.88
CA GLU A 455 -35.09 22.46 2.52
C GLU A 455 -35.80 23.58 1.76
N ASN A 456 -35.70 23.61 0.43
CA ASN A 456 -36.04 24.81 -0.36
C ASN A 456 -36.82 24.45 -1.64
N ILE A 457 -37.79 23.54 -1.51
CA ILE A 457 -38.62 23.11 -2.63
C ILE A 457 -40.02 23.73 -2.49
N ASN A 458 -40.41 24.55 -3.47
CA ASN A 458 -41.76 25.14 -3.59
C ASN A 458 -42.70 24.21 -4.39
N ASP A 459 -42.63 22.90 -4.13
CA ASP A 459 -43.43 21.87 -4.80
C ASP A 459 -43.66 20.69 -3.83
N ASN A 460 -44.37 19.67 -4.30
CA ASN A 460 -44.56 18.41 -3.60
C ASN A 460 -43.24 17.64 -3.49
N ILE A 461 -42.96 17.18 -2.27
CA ILE A 461 -41.85 16.28 -1.96
C ILE A 461 -42.48 14.89 -1.74
N SER A 462 -42.04 13.90 -2.50
CA SER A 462 -42.46 12.51 -2.34
C SER A 462 -41.40 11.74 -1.55
N VAL A 463 -41.83 11.09 -0.47
CA VAL A 463 -41.04 10.08 0.24
C VAL A 463 -41.73 8.74 0.00
N SER A 464 -41.01 7.78 -0.60
CA SER A 464 -41.59 6.53 -1.10
C SER A 464 -40.71 5.30 -0.87
N GLN A 465 -41.27 4.11 -1.10
CA GLN A 465 -40.62 2.81 -0.89
C GLN A 465 -40.06 2.65 0.53
N MET A 466 -40.79 3.19 1.51
CA MET A 466 -40.34 3.31 2.89
C MET A 466 -40.28 1.93 3.55
N THR A 467 -39.11 1.57 4.06
CA THR A 467 -38.90 0.28 4.73
C THR A 467 -38.06 0.48 5.97
N LYS A 468 -38.36 -0.28 7.01
CA LYS A 468 -37.51 -0.40 8.19
C LYS A 468 -36.73 -1.71 8.14
N ILE A 469 -35.44 -1.64 8.40
CA ILE A 469 -34.54 -2.77 8.51
C ILE A 469 -34.17 -2.95 9.98
N VAL A 470 -34.37 -4.17 10.48
CA VAL A 470 -33.93 -4.60 11.81
C VAL A 470 -32.96 -5.77 11.69
N GLY A 471 -32.18 -6.03 12.75
CA GLY A 471 -31.13 -7.05 12.74
C GLY A 471 -29.73 -6.44 12.71
N GLN A 472 -28.73 -7.27 12.42
CA GLN A 472 -27.34 -6.83 12.36
C GLN A 472 -26.93 -6.57 10.91
N SER A 473 -26.81 -5.29 10.55
CA SER A 473 -26.22 -4.86 9.28
C SER A 473 -24.83 -4.28 9.48
N PHE A 474 -23.89 -4.70 8.63
CA PHE A 474 -22.64 -3.98 8.39
C PHE A 474 -22.85 -3.08 7.17
N ALA A 475 -22.39 -1.84 7.25
CA ALA A 475 -22.43 -0.91 6.14
C ALA A 475 -21.00 -0.54 5.75
N GLY A 476 -20.74 -0.52 4.43
CA GLY A 476 -19.53 0.09 3.90
C GLY A 476 -19.53 1.60 4.14
N SER A 477 -18.55 2.29 3.59
CA SER A 477 -18.47 3.76 3.68
C SER A 477 -18.22 4.35 2.31
N LYS A 478 -18.60 5.63 2.14
CA LYS A 478 -18.11 6.43 1.03
C LYS A 478 -16.57 6.40 1.00
N PRO A 479 -15.93 6.62 -0.16
CA PRO A 479 -14.49 6.74 -0.24
C PRO A 479 -13.95 7.77 0.76
N LEU A 480 -12.95 7.36 1.55
CA LEU A 480 -12.39 8.18 2.64
C LEU A 480 -11.17 8.97 2.19
N LYS A 481 -11.04 10.21 2.69
CA LYS A 481 -9.81 10.99 2.63
C LYS A 481 -9.17 11.05 4.00
N LEU A 482 -7.92 10.59 4.11
CA LEU A 482 -7.22 10.46 5.38
C LEU A 482 -6.03 11.41 5.47
N ILE A 483 -5.79 11.96 6.65
CA ILE A 483 -4.52 12.60 7.03
C ILE A 483 -3.77 11.59 7.90
N VAL A 484 -2.49 11.35 7.58
CA VAL A 484 -1.60 10.55 8.42
C VAL A 484 -0.52 11.45 9.00
N VAL A 485 -0.55 11.61 10.32
CA VAL A 485 0.43 12.34 11.12
C VAL A 485 1.27 11.33 11.88
N GLY A 486 2.59 11.47 11.84
CA GLY A 486 3.46 10.58 12.60
C GLY A 486 4.94 10.77 12.34
N ASP A 487 5.72 9.80 12.81
CA ASP A 487 7.18 9.79 12.76
C ASP A 487 7.71 8.71 11.79
N SER A 488 8.88 8.16 12.09
CA SER A 488 9.57 7.13 11.32
C SER A 488 8.74 5.86 11.09
N ILE A 489 7.72 5.57 11.90
CA ILE A 489 6.83 4.40 11.68
C ILE A 489 5.81 4.68 10.57
N SER A 490 5.42 5.94 10.40
CA SER A 490 4.34 6.35 9.49
C SER A 490 4.85 6.97 8.19
N ASP A 491 6.13 7.38 8.13
CA ASP A 491 6.77 8.05 6.99
C ASP A 491 6.52 7.33 5.64
N THR A 492 6.31 8.13 4.59
CA THR A 492 6.03 7.65 3.22
C THR A 492 7.18 6.85 2.60
N SER A 493 8.41 7.15 3.01
CA SER A 493 9.65 6.48 2.56
C SER A 493 9.79 5.05 3.11
N VAL A 494 9.04 4.70 4.16
CA VAL A 494 9.03 3.32 4.67
C VAL A 494 8.28 2.42 3.69
N GLN A 495 8.97 1.39 3.20
CA GLN A 495 8.43 0.47 2.19
C GLN A 495 7.10 -0.14 2.63
N TYR A 496 7.00 -0.54 3.89
CA TYR A 496 5.86 -1.22 4.51
C TYR A 496 5.14 -0.35 5.57
N SER A 497 5.04 0.96 5.36
CA SER A 497 4.25 1.85 6.24
C SER A 497 2.82 1.33 6.43
N HIS A 498 2.31 1.42 7.66
CA HIS A 498 0.95 0.97 8.01
C HIS A 498 -0.13 1.64 7.15
N ALA A 499 0.09 2.88 6.70
CA ALA A 499 -0.81 3.60 5.80
C ALA A 499 -1.03 2.87 4.45
N LYS A 500 -0.02 2.13 3.96
CA LYS A 500 -0.13 1.36 2.70
C LYS A 500 -0.97 0.09 2.88
N TYR A 501 -0.80 -0.62 4.00
CA TYR A 501 -1.61 -1.80 4.32
C TYR A 501 -3.06 -1.44 4.64
N LEU A 502 -3.29 -0.26 5.22
CA LEU A 502 -4.62 0.21 5.60
C LEU A 502 -5.60 0.21 4.42
N GLN A 503 -5.15 0.60 3.22
CA GLN A 503 -5.96 0.58 1.99
C GLN A 503 -6.51 -0.81 1.68
N MET A 504 -5.66 -1.84 1.77
CA MET A 504 -6.05 -3.21 1.46
C MET A 504 -7.02 -3.77 2.50
N ILE A 505 -6.75 -3.50 3.78
CA ILE A 505 -7.56 -3.99 4.90
C ILE A 505 -8.94 -3.33 4.88
N LEU A 506 -9.03 -2.01 4.75
CA LEU A 506 -10.31 -1.30 4.62
C LEU A 506 -11.06 -1.70 3.35
N GLY A 507 -10.36 -1.94 2.24
CA GLY A 507 -10.97 -2.42 1.00
C GLY A 507 -11.69 -3.76 1.16
N SER A 508 -11.15 -4.68 1.97
CA SER A 508 -11.82 -5.95 2.31
C SER A 508 -13.12 -5.79 3.10
N ALA A 509 -13.31 -4.63 3.75
CA ALA A 509 -14.52 -4.26 4.48
C ALA A 509 -15.44 -3.32 3.66
N GLY A 510 -15.26 -3.21 2.34
CA GLY A 510 -16.08 -2.34 1.49
C GLY A 510 -15.85 -0.85 1.72
N ILE A 511 -14.66 -0.46 2.18
CA ILE A 511 -14.27 0.94 2.42
C ILE A 511 -13.09 1.30 1.53
N ASN A 512 -13.33 2.12 0.52
CA ASN A 512 -12.28 2.63 -0.35
C ASN A 512 -11.60 3.86 0.26
N ILE A 513 -10.33 4.07 -0.06
CA ILE A 513 -9.59 5.28 0.31
C ILE A 513 -9.38 6.11 -0.97
N ALA A 514 -9.98 7.29 -1.01
CA ALA A 514 -9.82 8.24 -2.12
C ALA A 514 -8.46 8.95 -2.07
N GLU A 515 -7.97 9.25 -0.87
CA GLU A 515 -6.74 10.01 -0.67
C GLU A 515 -6.10 9.68 0.68
N ILE A 516 -4.76 9.56 0.70
CA ILE A 516 -3.97 9.58 1.94
C ILE A 516 -2.98 10.74 1.82
N ASN A 517 -3.25 11.82 2.54
CA ASN A 517 -2.26 12.87 2.75
C ASN A 517 -1.38 12.50 3.95
N ASN A 518 -0.26 11.84 3.67
CA ASN A 518 0.69 11.41 4.69
C ASN A 518 1.76 12.48 4.88
N ILE A 519 1.69 13.19 6.01
CA ILE A 519 2.62 14.27 6.39
C ILE A 519 3.68 13.81 7.39
N ALA A 520 3.73 12.50 7.67
CA ALA A 520 4.68 11.93 8.61
C ALA A 520 6.12 12.10 8.12
N THR A 521 7.04 12.32 9.06
CA THR A 521 8.46 12.49 8.75
C THR A 521 9.32 11.85 9.82
N SER A 522 10.29 11.06 9.38
CA SER A 522 11.20 10.31 10.23
C SER A 522 11.95 11.24 11.20
N GLY A 523 12.01 10.83 12.47
CA GLY A 523 12.71 11.55 13.53
C GLY A 523 11.97 12.75 14.14
N GLU A 524 10.82 13.17 13.61
CA GLU A 524 10.08 14.32 14.15
C GLU A 524 9.28 13.99 15.42
N ASN A 525 9.19 14.97 16.32
CA ASN A 525 8.36 14.91 17.53
C ASN A 525 6.95 15.49 17.31
N ALA A 526 6.10 15.44 18.34
CA ALA A 526 4.73 15.93 18.25
C ALA A 526 4.62 17.42 17.88
N ALA A 527 5.53 18.28 18.38
CA ALA A 527 5.46 19.72 18.12
C ALA A 527 5.75 20.04 16.64
N GLN A 528 6.76 19.38 16.06
CA GLN A 528 7.11 19.54 14.65
C GLN A 528 5.99 19.05 13.73
N GLN A 529 5.41 17.87 14.04
CA GLN A 529 4.28 17.32 13.30
C GLN A 529 3.01 18.17 13.47
N TYR A 530 2.80 18.80 14.62
CA TYR A 530 1.68 19.73 14.80
C TYR A 530 1.80 20.95 13.88
N SER A 531 2.99 21.54 13.74
CA SER A 531 3.20 22.65 12.79
C SER A 531 2.92 22.25 11.33
N LYS A 532 3.23 21.01 10.94
CA LYS A 532 2.86 20.47 9.61
C LYS A 532 1.37 20.25 9.47
N LEU A 533 0.72 19.69 10.49
CA LEU A 533 -0.73 19.51 10.48
C LEU A 533 -1.44 20.85 10.29
N GLN A 534 -0.93 21.94 10.88
CA GLN A 534 -1.48 23.28 10.75
C GLN A 534 -1.46 23.88 9.32
N SER A 535 -0.70 23.29 8.39
CA SER A 535 -0.73 23.69 6.97
C SER A 535 -1.72 22.88 6.12
N VAL A 536 -2.36 21.85 6.70
CA VAL A 536 -3.32 21.00 6.01
C VAL A 536 -4.71 21.65 6.00
N GLY A 537 -5.28 21.85 4.80
CA GLY A 537 -6.63 22.40 4.64
C GLY A 537 -7.77 21.45 5.03
N SER A 538 -9.01 21.92 4.90
CA SER A 538 -10.22 21.12 5.11
C SER A 538 -10.48 20.11 3.98
N GLY A 539 -11.51 19.25 4.17
CA GLY A 539 -11.93 18.27 3.16
C GLY A 539 -11.45 16.84 3.39
N TYR A 540 -10.89 16.56 4.57
CA TYR A 540 -10.49 15.22 5.02
C TYR A 540 -11.51 14.66 6.02
N ASP A 541 -11.67 13.34 6.02
CA ASP A 541 -12.62 12.64 6.89
C ASP A 541 -12.02 12.29 8.25
N ILE A 542 -10.78 11.82 8.26
CA ILE A 542 -10.13 11.29 9.46
C ILE A 542 -8.68 11.78 9.50
N CYS A 543 -8.24 12.21 10.68
CA CYS A 543 -6.86 12.53 10.98
C CYS A 543 -6.30 11.48 11.94
N MET A 544 -5.41 10.62 11.42
CA MET A 544 -4.73 9.59 12.18
C MET A 544 -3.44 10.15 12.76
N ILE A 545 -3.29 10.14 14.09
CA ILE A 545 -2.13 10.72 14.76
C ILE A 545 -1.36 9.61 15.50
N GLN A 546 -0.22 9.18 14.97
CA GLN A 546 0.68 8.19 15.57
C GLN A 546 2.02 8.85 15.93
N ILE A 547 2.15 9.38 17.13
CA ILE A 547 3.32 10.17 17.55
C ILE A 547 3.68 9.93 19.02
N GLY A 548 4.84 10.40 19.44
CA GLY A 548 5.26 10.44 20.85
C GLY A 548 6.51 9.63 21.18
N VAL A 549 6.97 8.74 20.29
CA VAL A 549 8.20 7.98 20.52
C VAL A 549 9.42 8.91 20.54
N ASN A 550 9.50 9.87 19.62
CA ASN A 550 10.57 10.86 19.60
C ASN A 550 10.47 11.88 20.75
N ASP A 551 9.26 12.20 21.21
CA ASP A 551 9.04 13.03 22.40
C ASP A 551 9.62 12.38 23.67
N VAL A 552 9.42 11.06 23.81
CA VAL A 552 10.00 10.24 24.89
C VAL A 552 11.52 10.25 24.79
N GLN A 553 12.06 9.94 23.60
CA GLN A 553 13.52 9.92 23.38
C GLN A 553 14.17 11.28 23.66
N GLY A 554 13.50 12.37 23.30
CA GLY A 554 13.95 13.74 23.52
C GLY A 554 13.63 14.32 24.90
N SER A 555 13.00 13.55 25.81
CA SER A 555 12.57 14.04 27.13
C SER A 555 11.74 15.33 27.08
N THR A 556 10.81 15.42 26.12
CA THR A 556 9.92 16.58 25.98
C THR A 556 9.12 16.78 27.28
N SER A 557 9.02 18.01 27.78
CA SER A 557 8.27 18.24 29.02
C SER A 557 6.82 17.75 28.88
N PHE A 558 6.33 17.06 29.92
CA PHE A 558 4.99 16.49 29.93
C PHE A 558 3.90 17.52 29.65
N SER A 559 4.05 18.74 30.16
CA SER A 559 3.12 19.85 29.90
C SER A 559 3.09 20.27 28.43
N SER A 560 4.26 20.40 27.79
CA SER A 560 4.35 20.74 26.37
C SER A 560 3.79 19.63 25.48
N PHE A 561 4.08 18.36 25.80
CA PHE A 561 3.53 17.22 25.08
C PHE A 561 2.00 17.19 25.16
N VAL A 562 1.42 17.33 26.36
CA VAL A 562 -0.05 17.39 26.56
C VAL A 562 -0.67 18.55 25.78
N SER A 563 -0.08 19.74 25.87
CA SER A 563 -0.56 20.92 25.14
C SER A 563 -0.58 20.68 23.62
N THR A 564 0.49 20.08 23.10
CA THR A 564 0.64 19.77 21.67
C THR A 564 -0.40 18.76 21.20
N ILE A 565 -0.59 17.64 21.91
CA ILE A 565 -1.60 16.63 21.56
C ILE A 565 -3.00 17.22 21.54
N LYS A 566 -3.36 18.06 22.54
CA LYS A 566 -4.64 18.79 22.54
C LYS A 566 -4.78 19.71 21.32
N GLY A 567 -3.71 20.43 20.98
CA GLY A 567 -3.65 21.28 19.79
C GLY A 567 -3.92 20.51 18.51
N MET A 568 -3.27 19.37 18.32
CA MET A 568 -3.47 18.51 17.14
C MET A 568 -4.91 18.00 17.03
N VAL A 569 -5.49 17.52 18.13
CA VAL A 569 -6.89 17.05 18.18
C VAL A 569 -7.86 18.20 17.86
N ASN A 570 -7.65 19.38 18.45
CA ASN A 570 -8.51 20.54 18.22
C ASN A 570 -8.42 21.07 16.79
N TYR A 571 -7.21 21.13 16.23
CA TYR A 571 -7.00 21.56 14.86
C TYR A 571 -7.66 20.59 13.86
N ALA A 572 -7.45 19.29 14.01
CA ALA A 572 -8.09 18.28 13.16
C ALA A 572 -9.62 18.46 13.10
N LYS A 573 -10.26 18.65 14.27
CA LYS A 573 -11.71 18.95 14.33
C LYS A 573 -12.07 20.26 13.62
N SER A 574 -11.26 21.31 13.76
CA SER A 574 -11.53 22.61 13.13
C SER A 574 -11.52 22.58 11.61
N ILE A 575 -10.76 21.66 11.00
CA ILE A 575 -10.73 21.45 9.55
C ILE A 575 -11.74 20.37 9.09
N GLY A 576 -12.56 19.85 10.01
CA GLY A 576 -13.60 18.86 9.74
C GLY A 576 -13.15 17.40 9.73
N ALA A 577 -11.88 17.11 10.07
CA ALA A 577 -11.36 15.75 10.11
C ALA A 577 -11.49 15.15 11.52
N GLN A 578 -12.05 13.94 11.64
CA GLN A 578 -12.18 13.26 12.92
C GLN A 578 -10.79 12.84 13.43
N PRO A 579 -10.30 13.36 14.58
CA PRO A 579 -9.03 12.90 15.14
C PRO A 579 -9.20 11.51 15.77
N ILE A 580 -8.32 10.59 15.37
CA ILE A 580 -8.09 9.31 16.04
C ILE A 580 -6.60 9.25 16.38
N VAL A 581 -6.28 9.20 17.67
CA VAL A 581 -4.89 9.24 18.16
C VAL A 581 -4.45 7.85 18.59
N GLY A 582 -3.37 7.36 18.01
CA GLY A 582 -2.74 6.10 18.39
C GLY A 582 -1.80 6.28 19.57
N ILE A 583 -1.72 5.25 20.41
CA ILE A 583 -0.76 5.22 21.51
C ILE A 583 0.66 5.03 20.93
N PRO A 584 1.68 5.79 21.39
CA PRO A 584 3.05 5.58 20.98
C PRO A 584 3.45 4.11 21.21
N THR A 585 4.02 3.46 20.20
CA THR A 585 4.43 2.06 20.27
C THR A 585 5.60 1.88 21.23
N SER A 586 5.69 0.69 21.84
CA SER A 586 6.81 0.29 22.68
C SER A 586 7.12 -1.14 22.37
N PHE A 587 8.40 -1.44 22.24
CA PHE A 587 8.92 -2.79 22.24
C PHE A 587 9.89 -2.94 23.41
N TYR A 588 10.61 -4.05 23.46
CA TYR A 588 11.68 -4.27 24.41
C TYR A 588 12.91 -3.42 24.05
N SER A 589 13.70 -3.05 25.05
CA SER A 589 14.92 -2.26 24.89
C SER A 589 16.02 -3.05 24.17
N LYS A 590 17.02 -2.32 23.65
CA LYS A 590 18.22 -2.95 23.07
C LYS A 590 18.96 -3.83 24.09
N ALA A 591 19.00 -3.43 25.36
CA ALA A 591 19.64 -4.20 26.42
C ALA A 591 18.93 -5.55 26.65
N GLU A 592 17.59 -5.54 26.69
CA GLU A 592 16.79 -6.76 26.82
C GLU A 592 16.93 -7.66 25.58
N ALA A 593 16.97 -7.08 24.38
CA ALA A 593 17.20 -7.82 23.14
C ALA A 593 18.56 -8.53 23.13
N SER A 594 19.62 -7.80 23.47
CA SER A 594 20.99 -8.34 23.57
C SER A 594 21.10 -9.47 24.58
N ALA A 595 20.44 -9.34 25.74
CA ALA A 595 20.39 -10.39 26.75
C ALA A 595 19.67 -11.67 26.26
N ASN A 596 18.90 -11.58 25.18
CA ASN A 596 18.19 -12.70 24.55
C ASN A 596 18.77 -13.09 23.18
N GLY A 597 20.03 -12.76 22.91
CA GLY A 597 20.77 -13.29 21.76
C GLY A 597 20.67 -12.49 20.46
N GLN A 598 19.91 -11.38 20.44
CA GLN A 598 19.93 -10.46 19.29
C GLN A 598 21.20 -9.61 19.29
N SER A 599 21.80 -9.39 18.13
CA SER A 599 22.94 -8.48 17.97
C SER A 599 22.56 -7.28 17.11
N GLY A 600 22.94 -6.06 17.52
CA GLY A 600 22.52 -4.81 16.85
C GLY A 600 21.21 -4.22 17.41
N GLY A 601 20.54 -3.37 16.64
CA GLY A 601 19.28 -2.73 17.00
C GLY A 601 19.41 -1.31 17.55
N GLN A 602 18.28 -0.61 17.62
CA GLN A 602 18.18 0.78 18.06
C GLN A 602 17.51 0.83 19.43
N ASN A 603 18.16 1.51 20.38
CA ASN A 603 17.56 1.69 21.70
C ASN A 603 16.59 2.88 21.71
N THR A 604 15.38 2.67 22.23
CA THR A 604 14.49 3.79 22.60
C THR A 604 15.04 4.45 23.86
N LEU A 605 15.57 5.68 23.73
CA LEU A 605 16.01 6.47 24.87
C LEU A 605 14.83 6.82 25.79
N ASN A 606 15.09 6.87 27.10
CA ASN A 606 14.11 7.20 28.16
C ASN A 606 12.84 6.33 28.15
N ASN A 607 12.95 5.07 27.72
CA ASN A 607 11.81 4.15 27.64
C ASN A 607 11.12 3.93 29.00
N ASN A 608 11.85 4.11 30.11
CA ASN A 608 11.30 4.07 31.47
C ASN A 608 10.20 5.11 31.71
N SER A 609 10.17 6.24 30.99
CA SER A 609 9.15 7.28 31.11
C SER A 609 7.96 7.12 30.16
N LEU A 610 8.02 6.15 29.23
CA LEU A 610 7.00 5.98 28.18
C LEU A 610 5.59 5.76 28.74
N HIS A 611 5.46 5.04 29.86
CA HIS A 611 4.17 4.80 30.52
C HIS A 611 3.46 6.11 30.89
N THR A 612 4.22 7.11 31.37
CA THR A 612 3.70 8.43 31.71
C THR A 612 3.23 9.18 30.47
N TYR A 613 4.03 9.21 29.39
CA TYR A 613 3.61 9.84 28.13
C TYR A 613 2.32 9.22 27.58
N ARG A 614 2.19 7.88 27.61
CA ARG A 614 0.97 7.19 27.18
C ARG A 614 -0.23 7.60 28.02
N ALA A 615 -0.11 7.58 29.36
CA ALA A 615 -1.20 7.98 30.25
C ALA A 615 -1.62 9.44 30.04
N LEU A 616 -0.65 10.34 29.87
CA LEU A 616 -0.89 11.75 29.61
C LEU A 616 -1.51 12.00 28.23
N LEU A 617 -1.07 11.30 27.19
CA LEU A 617 -1.68 11.36 25.86
C LEU A 617 -3.15 10.94 25.92
N ILE A 618 -3.46 9.81 26.57
CA ILE A 618 -4.84 9.33 26.72
C ILE A 618 -5.72 10.39 27.38
N ARG A 619 -5.23 10.98 28.47
CA ARG A 619 -5.94 12.05 29.17
C ARG A 619 -6.09 13.30 28.32
N ALA A 620 -5.05 13.71 27.60
CA ALA A 620 -5.07 14.87 26.70
C ALA A 620 -6.11 14.71 25.58
N VAL A 621 -6.16 13.52 24.96
CA VAL A 621 -7.13 13.17 23.91
C VAL A 621 -8.56 13.20 24.46
N SER A 622 -8.77 12.63 25.66
CA SER A 622 -10.06 12.66 26.35
C SER A 622 -10.53 14.10 26.62
N GLU A 623 -9.68 14.94 27.21
CA GLU A 623 -9.99 16.34 27.52
C GLU A 623 -10.24 17.18 26.26
N ALA A 624 -9.60 16.84 25.14
CA ALA A 624 -9.83 17.48 23.86
C ALA A 624 -11.00 16.87 23.06
N GLY A 625 -11.66 15.80 23.53
CA GLY A 625 -12.76 15.15 22.82
C GLY A 625 -12.35 14.46 21.51
N GLY A 626 -11.16 13.84 21.47
CA GLY A 626 -10.70 12.99 20.37
C GLY A 626 -11.00 11.51 20.60
N LEU A 627 -10.76 10.68 19.57
CA LEU A 627 -10.83 9.22 19.69
C LEU A 627 -9.44 8.62 19.87
N LEU A 628 -9.39 7.42 20.43
CA LEU A 628 -8.14 6.74 20.77
C LEU A 628 -8.07 5.39 20.06
N ASN A 629 -6.96 5.14 19.38
CA ASN A 629 -6.63 3.83 18.84
C ASN A 629 -5.71 3.08 19.82
N MET A 630 -6.30 2.17 20.60
CA MET A 630 -5.59 1.31 21.56
C MET A 630 -5.06 0.02 20.94
N GLU A 631 -5.47 -0.29 19.71
CA GLU A 631 -5.15 -1.54 19.03
C GLU A 631 -3.66 -1.73 18.72
N PRO A 632 -2.81 -0.70 18.47
CA PRO A 632 -1.38 -0.88 18.26
C PRO A 632 -0.71 -1.72 19.36
N MET A 633 -1.09 -1.53 20.63
CA MET A 633 -0.53 -2.30 21.74
C MET A 633 -1.14 -3.69 21.90
N LYS A 634 -2.42 -3.84 21.52
CA LYS A 634 -3.16 -5.10 21.71
C LYS A 634 -2.90 -6.09 20.56
N SER A 635 -2.78 -5.57 19.34
CA SER A 635 -2.64 -6.36 18.11
C SER A 635 -1.27 -7.01 17.99
N TYR A 636 -0.24 -6.41 18.60
CA TYR A 636 1.09 -7.01 18.68
C TYR A 636 1.17 -8.19 19.67
N GLY A 637 0.17 -8.38 20.53
CA GLY A 637 0.27 -9.38 21.59
C GLY A 637 1.38 -9.03 22.61
N ALA A 638 1.91 -10.05 23.27
CA ALA A 638 2.92 -9.85 24.31
C ALA A 638 4.29 -9.50 23.71
N MET A 639 4.67 -8.22 23.69
CA MET A 639 6.00 -7.78 23.27
C MET A 639 7.05 -8.08 24.34
N THR A 640 7.81 -9.18 24.19
CA THR A 640 8.89 -9.56 25.12
C THR A 640 10.13 -10.02 24.37
N ALA A 641 11.31 -9.58 24.79
CA ALA A 641 12.59 -10.03 24.22
C ALA A 641 12.82 -11.54 24.36
N LYS A 642 12.06 -12.24 25.22
CA LYS A 642 12.13 -13.70 25.36
C LYS A 642 11.81 -14.44 24.07
N TRP A 643 11.01 -13.86 23.17
CA TRP A 643 10.74 -14.48 21.86
C TRP A 643 12.02 -14.79 21.08
N LEU A 644 13.08 -14.00 21.29
CA LEU A 644 14.37 -14.15 20.61
C LEU A 644 15.19 -15.36 21.09
N SER A 645 14.89 -15.91 22.28
CA SER A 645 15.70 -16.96 22.93
C SER A 645 14.97 -18.29 23.14
N LEU A 646 13.69 -18.40 22.77
CA LEU A 646 12.89 -19.62 22.96
C LEU A 646 13.32 -20.75 22.00
N THR A 647 13.40 -21.98 22.52
CA THR A 647 13.67 -23.23 21.78
C THR A 647 12.66 -24.30 22.22
N PRO A 648 12.23 -25.26 21.35
CA PRO A 648 12.61 -25.49 19.95
C PRO A 648 11.91 -24.55 18.96
N TYR A 649 10.93 -23.77 19.43
CA TYR A 649 10.28 -22.72 18.66
C TYR A 649 11.14 -21.45 18.71
N ALA A 650 12.25 -21.44 17.98
CA ALA A 650 12.99 -20.21 17.67
C ALA A 650 12.13 -19.35 16.74
N VAL A 651 11.02 -18.82 17.27
CA VAL A 651 10.18 -17.86 16.59
C VAL A 651 10.87 -16.52 16.79
N SER A 652 11.79 -16.18 15.89
CA SER A 652 12.29 -14.81 15.79
C SER A 652 11.12 -13.84 15.87
N ASP A 653 11.19 -12.83 16.74
CA ASP A 653 10.10 -11.89 16.92
C ASP A 653 9.75 -11.27 15.56
N SER A 654 8.56 -11.62 15.06
CA SER A 654 8.14 -11.26 13.71
C SER A 654 7.55 -9.85 13.66
N ILE A 655 7.45 -9.13 14.78
CA ILE A 655 6.70 -7.87 14.88
C ILE A 655 7.63 -6.66 14.79
N VAL A 656 8.86 -6.76 15.29
CA VAL A 656 9.80 -5.63 15.39
C VAL A 656 11.14 -5.96 14.74
N VAL A 657 11.72 -5.01 14.01
CA VAL A 657 13.00 -5.20 13.31
C VAL A 657 14.19 -4.92 14.22
N ASP A 658 14.23 -3.71 14.79
CA ASP A 658 15.42 -3.13 15.42
C ASP A 658 15.09 -2.55 16.80
N ASN A 659 14.15 -3.18 17.50
CA ASN A 659 13.64 -2.77 18.82
C ASN A 659 12.81 -1.48 18.84
N ILE A 660 12.64 -0.76 17.73
CA ILE A 660 11.81 0.46 17.69
C ILE A 660 10.88 0.52 16.46
N HIS A 661 11.32 0.02 15.31
CA HIS A 661 10.53 0.00 14.07
C HIS A 661 9.86 -1.37 13.88
N PRO A 662 8.56 -1.39 13.55
CA PRO A 662 7.88 -2.64 13.24
C PRO A 662 8.45 -3.29 11.98
N SER A 663 8.37 -4.61 11.90
CA SER A 663 8.58 -5.37 10.67
C SER A 663 7.42 -5.13 9.68
N PRO A 664 7.47 -5.65 8.44
CA PRO A 664 6.30 -5.65 7.55
C PRO A 664 5.05 -6.27 8.18
N TYR A 665 5.21 -7.36 8.94
CA TYR A 665 4.10 -8.01 9.64
C TYR A 665 3.60 -7.16 10.81
N GLY A 666 4.50 -6.56 11.59
CA GLY A 666 4.14 -5.57 12.61
C GLY A 666 3.38 -4.38 12.03
N SER A 667 3.84 -3.81 10.92
CA SER A 667 3.13 -2.70 10.26
C SER A 667 1.76 -3.10 9.74
N MET A 668 1.57 -4.35 9.29
CA MET A 668 0.26 -4.86 8.91
C MET A 668 -0.67 -4.97 10.13
N LEU A 669 -0.17 -5.47 11.27
CA LEU A 669 -0.94 -5.51 12.52
C LEU A 669 -1.30 -4.10 13.02
N LEU A 670 -0.40 -3.14 12.89
CA LEU A 670 -0.66 -1.74 13.19
C LEU A 670 -1.77 -1.18 12.28
N ALA A 671 -1.70 -1.46 10.98
CA ALA A 671 -2.72 -1.08 10.02
C ALA A 671 -4.07 -1.74 10.31
N GLN A 672 -4.08 -3.00 10.76
CA GLN A 672 -5.29 -3.69 11.20
C GLN A 672 -5.91 -2.99 12.42
N GLY A 673 -5.10 -2.56 13.38
CA GLY A 673 -5.55 -1.77 14.52
C GLY A 673 -6.17 -0.43 14.11
N TRP A 674 -5.55 0.27 13.16
CA TRP A 674 -6.11 1.47 12.55
C TRP A 674 -7.42 1.21 11.82
N ALA A 675 -7.49 0.16 11.01
CA ALA A 675 -8.70 -0.23 10.28
C ALA A 675 -9.86 -0.52 11.23
N ARG A 676 -9.61 -1.26 12.32
CA ARG A 676 -10.61 -1.52 13.37
C ARG A 676 -11.10 -0.24 14.03
N SER A 677 -10.22 0.72 14.31
CA SER A 677 -10.62 2.00 14.89
C SER A 677 -11.44 2.85 13.92
N ILE A 678 -11.08 2.86 12.63
CA ILE A 678 -11.82 3.57 11.57
C ILE A 678 -13.20 2.94 11.38
N ILE A 679 -13.28 1.62 11.23
CA ILE A 679 -14.55 0.89 11.12
C ILE A 679 -15.38 1.09 12.38
N GLY A 680 -14.77 1.00 13.56
CA GLY A 680 -15.42 1.28 14.84
C GLY A 680 -16.02 2.68 14.88
N TYR A 681 -15.34 3.69 14.36
CA TYR A 681 -15.89 5.05 14.24
C TYR A 681 -17.04 5.15 13.24
N LEU A 682 -16.90 4.56 12.05
CA LEU A 682 -17.90 4.61 10.99
C LEU A 682 -19.19 3.87 11.37
N CYS A 683 -19.04 2.71 12.02
CA CYS A 683 -20.11 1.78 12.35
C CYS A 683 -20.54 1.85 13.82
N ARG A 684 -20.05 2.83 14.60
CA ARG A 684 -20.26 2.91 16.05
C ARG A 684 -21.73 2.73 16.45
N PRO A 685 -22.09 1.71 17.25
CA PRO A 685 -23.17 1.87 18.20
C PRO A 685 -22.63 2.82 19.27
N ASN A 686 -23.28 3.97 19.47
CA ASN A 686 -22.78 4.89 20.48
C ASN A 686 -23.14 4.35 21.87
N THR A 687 -22.14 3.75 22.55
CA THR A 687 -22.25 3.25 23.93
C THR A 687 -21.79 4.30 24.95
N THR A 688 -21.83 5.60 24.63
CA THR A 688 -21.46 6.62 25.60
C THR A 688 -22.37 6.52 26.82
N ASN A 689 -21.81 6.00 27.92
CA ASN A 689 -22.26 6.24 29.28
C ASN A 689 -22.20 7.74 29.68
N SER A 690 -21.86 8.64 28.73
CA SER A 690 -21.80 10.09 28.90
C SER A 690 -23.02 10.83 28.35
N GLU A 691 -24.11 10.15 28.00
CA GLU A 691 -25.35 10.87 27.72
C GLU A 691 -25.84 11.52 29.02
N SER A 692 -25.73 12.85 29.13
CA SER A 692 -26.33 13.58 30.24
C SER A 692 -27.84 13.43 30.17
N PHE A 693 -28.49 13.35 31.33
CA PHE A 693 -29.92 13.50 31.40
C PHE A 693 -30.35 14.86 30.81
N GLU A 694 -31.46 14.86 30.06
CA GLU A 694 -32.08 16.07 29.52
C GLU A 694 -33.46 16.25 30.14
N SER A 695 -33.83 17.47 30.50
CA SER A 695 -35.20 17.75 30.92
C SER A 695 -36.20 17.17 29.93
N MET A 696 -37.17 16.43 30.46
CA MET A 696 -38.24 15.84 29.66
C MET A 696 -38.94 16.93 28.86
N PRO A 697 -39.19 16.73 27.56
CA PRO A 697 -39.85 17.75 26.74
C PRO A 697 -41.21 18.13 27.34
N THR A 698 -41.46 19.43 27.45
CA THR A 698 -42.72 19.95 27.99
C THR A 698 -43.93 19.51 27.15
N GLY A 699 -43.72 19.29 25.84
CA GLY A 699 -44.75 18.74 24.95
C GLY A 699 -45.17 17.30 25.26
N TRP A 700 -44.44 16.58 26.12
CA TRP A 700 -44.87 15.26 26.61
C TRP A 700 -45.84 15.40 27.78
N LEU A 701 -45.74 16.47 28.55
CA LEU A 701 -46.53 16.68 29.76
C LEU A 701 -47.99 16.96 29.40
N SER A 702 -48.92 16.32 30.13
CA SER A 702 -50.30 16.77 30.11
C SER A 702 -50.42 18.14 30.79
N SER A 703 -51.35 18.96 30.34
CA SER A 703 -51.59 20.31 30.89
C SER A 703 -51.68 20.27 32.42
N GLY A 704 -50.86 21.08 33.09
CA GLY A 704 -50.81 21.24 34.55
C GLY A 704 -49.96 20.22 35.32
N PHE A 705 -49.45 19.17 34.69
CA PHE A 705 -48.38 18.35 35.26
C PHE A 705 -47.01 18.97 34.98
N GLY A 706 -46.04 18.71 35.86
CA GLY A 706 -44.65 19.16 35.69
C GLY A 706 -44.41 20.67 35.83
N LEU A 707 -45.34 21.44 36.40
CA LEU A 707 -45.19 22.89 36.56
C LEU A 707 -44.09 23.32 37.56
N ILE A 708 -43.80 22.49 38.56
CA ILE A 708 -42.80 22.78 39.61
C ILE A 708 -41.55 21.93 39.39
N ALA A 709 -41.72 20.66 39.02
CA ALA A 709 -40.63 19.73 38.78
C ALA A 709 -40.91 18.92 37.53
N VAL A 710 -39.94 18.90 36.61
CA VAL A 710 -39.96 18.11 35.38
C VAL A 710 -38.83 17.09 35.48
N PRO A 711 -39.11 15.79 35.29
CA PRO A 711 -38.08 14.76 35.32
C PRO A 711 -37.15 14.93 34.12
N GLU A 712 -35.98 14.32 34.21
CA GLU A 712 -35.01 14.24 33.13
C GLU A 712 -35.01 12.85 32.49
N VAL A 713 -34.57 12.77 31.24
CA VAL A 713 -34.59 11.57 30.41
C VAL A 713 -33.22 11.36 29.77
N LYS A 714 -32.74 10.12 29.80
CA LYS A 714 -31.53 9.65 29.11
C LYS A 714 -31.82 8.33 28.41
N GLY A 715 -31.83 8.32 27.08
CA GLY A 715 -32.32 7.15 26.34
C GLY A 715 -33.75 6.83 26.77
N ARG A 716 -33.97 5.67 27.40
CA ARG A 716 -35.29 5.25 27.93
C ARG A 716 -35.36 5.27 29.47
N GLU A 717 -34.33 5.84 30.11
CA GLU A 717 -34.20 5.98 31.56
C GLU A 717 -34.69 7.37 32.00
N PHE A 718 -35.45 7.42 33.10
CA PHE A 718 -35.91 8.65 33.73
C PHE A 718 -35.17 8.88 35.06
N SER A 719 -35.02 10.16 35.42
CA SER A 719 -34.49 10.58 36.71
C SER A 719 -35.17 11.87 37.18
N GLY A 720 -35.23 12.09 38.49
CA GLY A 720 -35.88 13.24 39.10
C GLY A 720 -37.39 13.07 39.28
N ALA A 721 -38.04 14.17 39.62
CA ALA A 721 -39.43 14.21 40.01
C ALA A 721 -40.33 14.83 38.93
N ILE A 722 -41.55 14.31 38.80
CA ILE A 722 -42.64 15.02 38.13
C ILE A 722 -43.60 15.58 39.17
N SER A 723 -43.85 16.88 39.14
CA SER A 723 -44.87 17.49 39.99
C SER A 723 -46.27 17.14 39.49
N LEU A 724 -47.16 16.72 40.40
CA LEU A 724 -48.56 16.43 40.09
C LEU A 724 -49.34 17.72 39.80
N HIS A 725 -50.46 17.58 39.11
CA HIS A 725 -51.39 18.68 38.87
C HIS A 725 -52.01 19.19 40.18
N ALA A 726 -52.13 20.51 40.35
CA ALA A 726 -52.63 21.12 41.58
C ALA A 726 -54.07 20.70 41.98
N THR A 727 -54.97 20.58 41.00
CA THR A 727 -56.39 20.22 41.21
C THR A 727 -56.85 18.91 40.55
N ASN A 728 -56.03 18.26 39.72
CA ASN A 728 -56.39 17.06 38.94
C ASN A 728 -55.35 15.95 39.15
N ASN A 729 -55.07 15.64 40.42
CA ASN A 729 -54.13 14.62 40.88
C ASN A 729 -54.82 13.29 41.21
N ASN A 730 -55.97 13.02 40.59
CA ASN A 730 -56.72 11.79 40.82
C ASN A 730 -55.99 10.58 40.21
N ASP A 731 -56.11 9.43 40.86
CA ASP A 731 -55.62 8.15 40.35
C ASP A 731 -56.12 7.89 38.92
N GLY A 732 -55.20 7.61 38.00
CA GLY A 732 -55.51 7.28 36.61
C GLY A 732 -55.66 8.47 35.65
N ALA A 733 -55.31 9.69 36.05
CA ALA A 733 -55.11 10.79 35.10
C ALA A 733 -53.87 10.55 34.22
N VAL A 734 -53.92 10.95 32.94
CA VAL A 734 -52.75 10.90 32.05
C VAL A 734 -51.78 11.99 32.52
N ALA A 735 -50.65 11.61 33.10
CA ALA A 735 -49.65 12.56 33.58
C ALA A 735 -48.79 13.11 32.43
N PHE A 736 -48.36 12.24 31.53
CA PHE A 736 -47.60 12.59 30.34
C PHE A 736 -47.77 11.50 29.27
N LYS A 737 -47.46 11.85 28.03
CA LYS A 737 -47.48 10.95 26.89
C LYS A 737 -46.07 10.81 26.34
N LEU A 738 -45.55 9.60 26.40
CA LEU A 738 -44.28 9.24 25.80
C LEU A 738 -44.36 9.37 24.27
N PRO A 739 -43.25 9.76 23.64
CA PRO A 739 -43.16 9.78 22.20
C PRO A 739 -43.26 8.34 21.67
N PRO A 740 -43.69 8.14 20.43
CA PRO A 740 -43.86 6.78 19.90
C PRO A 740 -42.57 5.94 19.85
N SER A 741 -41.38 6.55 19.79
CA SER A 741 -40.09 5.85 19.96
C SER A 741 -39.94 5.17 21.33
N PHE A 742 -40.71 5.60 22.33
CA PHE A 742 -40.77 5.03 23.69
C PHE A 742 -41.88 3.99 23.84
N LYS A 743 -42.66 3.72 22.79
CA LYS A 743 -43.79 2.79 22.80
C LYS A 743 -43.37 1.41 23.29
N VAL A 744 -44.13 0.91 24.26
CA VAL A 744 -43.99 -0.44 24.81
C VAL A 744 -44.92 -1.41 24.08
N GLU A 745 -44.43 -2.61 23.77
CA GLU A 745 -45.25 -3.65 23.09
C GLU A 745 -46.34 -4.21 24.00
N LYS A 746 -46.08 -4.20 25.30
CA LYS A 746 -47.00 -4.61 26.35
C LYS A 746 -47.00 -3.54 27.41
N VAL A 747 -48.15 -3.37 28.06
CA VAL A 747 -48.29 -2.52 29.24
C VAL A 747 -47.18 -2.81 30.24
N LYS A 748 -46.56 -1.76 30.78
CA LYS A 748 -45.56 -1.84 31.84
C LYS A 748 -46.08 -1.13 33.08
N THR A 749 -45.82 -1.71 34.25
CA THR A 749 -46.10 -1.08 35.54
C THR A 749 -44.80 -1.02 36.34
N PHE A 750 -44.52 0.13 36.94
CA PHE A 750 -43.34 0.38 37.75
C PHE A 750 -43.75 0.86 39.14
N PRO A 751 -43.19 0.32 40.23
CA PRO A 751 -43.30 0.95 41.54
C PRO A 751 -42.49 2.26 41.51
N VAL A 752 -43.11 3.35 41.92
CA VAL A 752 -42.49 4.68 41.98
C VAL A 752 -42.75 5.30 43.34
N THR A 753 -41.96 6.30 43.74
CA THR A 753 -42.09 6.90 45.07
C THR A 753 -42.81 8.23 44.98
N GLY A 754 -43.93 8.36 45.67
CA GLY A 754 -44.57 9.64 45.92
C GLY A 754 -43.72 10.47 46.88
N MET A 755 -43.64 11.78 46.65
CA MET A 755 -42.93 12.75 47.47
C MET A 755 -43.84 13.91 47.84
N ASN A 756 -43.63 14.46 49.04
CA ASN A 756 -44.30 15.67 49.49
C ASN A 756 -43.63 16.94 48.96
N ALA A 757 -44.16 18.12 49.31
CA ALA A 757 -43.65 19.41 48.83
C ALA A 757 -42.21 19.73 49.26
N SER A 758 -41.68 19.04 50.28
CA SER A 758 -40.30 19.15 50.74
C SER A 758 -39.35 18.14 50.08
N GLY A 759 -39.84 17.34 49.12
CA GLY A 759 -39.06 16.31 48.43
C GLY A 759 -38.81 15.05 49.27
N LEU A 760 -39.53 14.86 50.38
CA LEU A 760 -39.41 13.66 51.20
C LEU A 760 -40.41 12.58 50.75
N PRO A 761 -40.05 11.28 50.82
CA PRO A 761 -40.96 10.19 50.48
C PRO A 761 -42.27 10.24 51.29
N SER A 762 -43.41 10.26 50.60
CA SER A 762 -44.75 10.20 51.19
C SER A 762 -45.38 8.80 51.11
N GLY A 763 -44.88 7.93 50.21
CA GLY A 763 -45.34 6.55 50.07
C GLY A 763 -45.03 5.95 48.70
N VAL A 764 -45.33 4.66 48.53
CA VAL A 764 -45.18 3.96 47.24
C VAL A 764 -46.42 4.20 46.38
N CYS A 765 -46.21 4.64 45.14
CA CYS A 765 -47.21 4.79 44.10
C CYS A 765 -46.90 3.82 42.94
N ASN A 766 -47.80 3.69 41.98
CA ASN A 766 -47.59 2.89 40.77
C ASN A 766 -47.64 3.76 39.53
N MET A 767 -46.63 3.64 38.66
CA MET A 767 -46.64 4.22 37.31
C MET A 767 -47.06 3.14 36.31
N TYR A 768 -48.04 3.46 35.48
CA TYR A 768 -48.53 2.60 34.40
C TYR A 768 -48.20 3.23 33.06
N VAL A 769 -47.59 2.46 32.16
CA VAL A 769 -47.25 2.87 30.79
C VAL A 769 -48.07 2.04 29.82
N GLY A 770 -49.00 2.71 29.12
CA GLY A 770 -49.85 2.09 28.11
C GLY A 770 -49.11 1.86 26.79
N THR A 771 -49.62 0.91 25.99
CA THR A 771 -49.11 0.64 24.62
C THR A 771 -49.34 1.80 23.64
N ASN A 772 -50.16 2.78 24.01
CA ASN A 772 -50.36 4.04 23.29
C ASN A 772 -49.39 5.16 23.73
N GLY A 773 -48.46 4.87 24.64
CA GLY A 773 -47.49 5.82 25.20
C GLY A 773 -48.02 6.67 26.35
N ASN A 774 -49.30 6.59 26.71
CA ASN A 774 -49.84 7.34 27.84
C ASN A 774 -49.31 6.77 29.16
N CYS A 775 -48.82 7.66 30.02
CA CYS A 775 -48.35 7.33 31.36
C CYS A 775 -49.34 7.83 32.41
N TYR A 776 -49.63 6.98 33.38
CA TYR A 776 -50.60 7.22 34.44
C TYR A 776 -49.97 6.92 35.80
N PHE A 777 -50.46 7.58 36.84
CA PHE A 777 -50.11 7.27 38.22
C PHE A 777 -51.33 6.78 38.98
N PHE A 778 -51.12 5.76 39.81
CA PHE A 778 -52.15 5.11 40.63
C PHE A 778 -51.66 4.90 42.06
N ASN A 779 -52.60 4.72 42.99
CA ASN A 779 -52.36 4.58 44.42
C ASN A 779 -51.53 5.75 44.97
N ILE A 780 -51.88 6.98 44.58
CA ILE A 780 -51.15 8.17 45.00
C ILE A 780 -51.37 8.37 46.51
N ALA A 781 -50.30 8.24 47.30
CA ALA A 781 -50.36 8.37 48.76
C ALA A 781 -50.80 9.78 49.19
N SER A 782 -51.53 9.89 50.30
CA SER A 782 -51.98 11.18 50.83
C SER A 782 -50.80 12.12 51.10
N GLY A 783 -50.93 13.40 50.74
CA GLY A 783 -49.87 14.41 50.89
C GLY A 783 -48.79 14.37 49.80
N THR A 784 -48.91 13.49 48.80
CA THR A 784 -48.02 13.46 47.62
C THR A 784 -48.29 14.66 46.72
N THR A 785 -47.25 15.43 46.41
CA THR A 785 -47.30 16.55 45.45
C THR A 785 -46.40 16.31 44.23
N GLN A 786 -45.47 15.35 44.32
CA GLN A 786 -44.56 14.97 43.25
C GLN A 786 -44.37 13.44 43.22
N ILE A 787 -43.96 12.89 42.09
CA ILE A 787 -43.60 11.47 41.96
C ILE A 787 -42.18 11.37 41.42
N SER A 788 -41.30 10.66 42.13
CA SER A 788 -39.96 10.35 41.66
C SER A 788 -40.01 9.26 40.59
N LEU A 789 -39.34 9.53 39.47
CA LEU A 789 -39.14 8.59 38.37
C LEU A 789 -37.70 8.04 38.36
N ASP A 790 -36.95 8.20 39.45
CA ASP A 790 -35.58 7.71 39.55
C ASP A 790 -35.52 6.20 39.34
N GLY A 791 -34.73 5.77 38.36
CA GLY A 791 -34.54 4.36 38.04
C GLY A 791 -35.63 3.75 37.16
N VAL A 792 -36.63 4.51 36.73
CA VAL A 792 -37.63 4.04 35.76
C VAL A 792 -36.98 3.89 34.38
N LYS A 793 -36.99 2.66 33.83
CA LYS A 793 -36.46 2.32 32.50
C LYS A 793 -37.54 1.66 31.66
N ILE A 794 -37.95 2.31 30.58
CA ILE A 794 -39.08 1.91 29.73
C ILE A 794 -38.61 1.07 28.54
#